data_AF-A0A7Y2AL86-F1
#
_entry.id   AF-A0A7Y2AL86-F1
#
_cell.length_a   1.000
_cell.length_b   1.000
_cell.length_c   1.000
_cell.angle_alpha   90.00
_cell.angle_beta   90.00
_cell.angle_gamma   90.00
#
_symmetry.space_group_name_H-M   'P 1'
#
loop_
_entity.id
_entity.type
_entity.pdbx_description
1 polymer ?
#
loop_
_entity_poly.entity_id
_entity_poly.type
_entity_poly.pdbx_seq_one_letter_code
_entity_poly.pdbx_strand_id
1 'polypeptide(L)'
;MHRRSPSRRLAFTLLSILFVALGCRPPAIVEVGYKQALTEGTSRADVAKLYAHYETTVLNSDGDHDAELNLLAGDVDFHDSFLLACLSNGWPVRSIDINHDLSPPAGAWAFSGENFTGLVRQFPADCQSLDSMDIAQFDAFRVRSMKIGRSVRVQCFAEEQFGGSIKNCAGAVASFDVVPRSMKLRTAPRIDYLTVSQFDVDDDPNPGGPTPDVPRASFRLHVSGANIDQGAVIIWEDQPQTSCDLPTRLDNSGWLGLGKDIAQAGYNMDPTYFGFPIFHYDLLETDLTDQVCDRSYKVRVKNPDGQTSNLLEFAVPRPENLDSDGDGLLDAWENGEVDGLNLVALGANPHRKDLYLEVDWMLVPHRVWSDFSEREYPRKSVFQDAIDIFQQAPILNSDGTSGITLHVDYGQKQFENAGPGKGGSRVPWKRYVGLKRTADQKAPADQYVSIKELRADPAYFDADRNQVFRYCLFADQQWLARSTGGGDKSNAFFVSLGVCRLKAIDHNYQLGVFVHEFGHTLGLLHAGDRSGINYKPNYNSLMNYLYTFPGRDFDGKLGPISGGDLSGDQVYVYSEGMRAVMEERRLYESLGVANHFPRDWDGDQSLDADPIGWDVRNNKANENKLKTLADFADWANLQFQVNR
;
A
#
# COMPACT_ATOMS: atom_id res chain seq x y z
N MET A 1 -28.77 -57.68 -5.50
CA MET A 1 -27.53 -58.34 -5.96
C MET A 1 -27.35 -58.06 -7.45
N HIS A 2 -26.10 -57.82 -7.83
CA HIS A 2 -25.58 -57.28 -9.09
C HIS A 2 -26.00 -57.98 -10.40
N ARG A 3 -26.04 -57.19 -11.50
CA ARG A 3 -24.99 -57.22 -12.55
C ARG A 3 -25.04 -55.98 -13.45
N ARG A 4 -23.84 -55.44 -13.71
CA ARG A 4 -23.49 -54.31 -14.56
C ARG A 4 -23.56 -54.68 -16.05
N SER A 5 -23.87 -53.73 -16.93
CA SER A 5 -23.43 -53.76 -18.34
C SER A 5 -22.41 -52.63 -18.59
N PRO A 6 -21.34 -52.85 -19.36
CA PRO A 6 -20.36 -51.82 -19.73
C PRO A 6 -20.59 -51.37 -21.17
N SER A 7 -20.94 -50.10 -21.40
CA SER A 7 -21.06 -49.57 -22.78
C SER A 7 -20.59 -48.13 -23.01
N ARG A 8 -19.93 -47.47 -22.05
CA ARG A 8 -19.37 -46.12 -22.28
C ARG A 8 -17.85 -46.07 -22.56
N ARG A 9 -17.09 -47.13 -22.26
CA ARG A 9 -15.64 -47.16 -22.51
C ARG A 9 -15.24 -47.48 -23.96
N LEU A 10 -16.07 -48.20 -24.72
CA LEU A 10 -15.75 -48.53 -26.12
C LEU A 10 -15.98 -47.37 -27.09
N ALA A 11 -16.91 -46.46 -26.78
CA ALA A 11 -17.17 -45.29 -27.63
C ALA A 11 -15.98 -44.30 -27.61
N PHE A 12 -15.31 -44.15 -26.47
CA PHE A 12 -14.12 -43.31 -26.33
C PHE A 12 -12.92 -43.86 -27.10
N THR A 13 -12.69 -45.18 -27.10
CA THR A 13 -11.55 -45.79 -27.82
C THR A 13 -11.70 -45.66 -29.35
N LEU A 14 -12.93 -45.70 -29.88
CA LEU A 14 -13.18 -45.57 -31.31
C LEU A 14 -12.99 -44.14 -31.83
N LEU A 15 -13.30 -43.12 -31.00
CA LEU A 15 -13.05 -41.72 -31.36
C LEU A 15 -11.54 -41.43 -31.40
N SER A 16 -10.77 -41.91 -30.41
CA SER A 16 -9.31 -41.75 -30.38
C SER A 16 -8.59 -42.37 -31.58
N ILE A 17 -9.09 -43.49 -32.12
CA ILE A 17 -8.51 -44.16 -33.28
C ILE A 17 -8.79 -43.37 -34.58
N LEU A 18 -9.93 -42.69 -34.66
CA LEU A 18 -10.28 -41.85 -35.82
C LEU A 18 -9.38 -40.59 -35.92
N PHE A 19 -9.00 -40.01 -34.77
CA PHE A 19 -8.08 -38.86 -34.70
C PHE A 19 -6.65 -39.21 -35.12
N VAL A 20 -6.15 -40.41 -34.75
CA VAL A 20 -4.82 -40.89 -35.16
C VAL A 20 -4.73 -41.15 -36.67
N ALA A 21 -5.82 -41.57 -37.31
CA ALA A 21 -5.87 -41.80 -38.75
C ALA A 21 -5.91 -40.51 -39.61
N LEU A 22 -6.26 -39.37 -39.00
CA LEU A 22 -6.40 -38.05 -39.67
C LEU A 22 -5.26 -37.06 -39.34
N GLY A 23 -4.24 -37.48 -38.58
CA GLY A 23 -3.12 -36.62 -38.20
C GLY A 23 -3.49 -35.46 -37.26
N CYS A 24 -4.71 -35.46 -36.71
CA CYS A 24 -5.16 -34.46 -35.75
C CYS A 24 -4.89 -34.97 -34.33
N ARG A 25 -4.09 -34.23 -33.54
CA ARG A 25 -4.02 -34.46 -32.09
C ARG A 25 -5.41 -34.23 -31.51
N PRO A 26 -5.96 -35.14 -30.68
CA PRO A 26 -7.18 -34.83 -29.93
C PRO A 26 -6.91 -33.60 -29.04
N PRO A 27 -7.88 -32.68 -28.87
CA PRO A 27 -7.73 -31.58 -27.92
C PRO A 27 -7.44 -32.18 -26.54
N ALA A 28 -6.47 -31.59 -25.84
CA ALA A 28 -6.16 -31.98 -24.47
C ALA A 28 -7.45 -31.84 -23.65
N ILE A 29 -7.88 -32.93 -23.00
CA ILE A 29 -9.02 -32.88 -22.08
C ILE A 29 -8.59 -31.99 -20.91
N VAL A 30 -9.34 -30.92 -20.67
CA VAL A 30 -9.19 -30.12 -19.45
C VAL A 30 -9.75 -30.95 -18.31
N GLU A 31 -8.88 -31.53 -17.47
CA GLU A 31 -9.30 -32.34 -16.32
C GLU A 31 -9.82 -31.47 -15.15
N VAL A 32 -9.45 -30.18 -15.10
CA VAL A 32 -9.74 -29.23 -14.02
C VAL A 32 -9.97 -27.84 -14.63
N GLY A 33 -11.14 -27.23 -14.40
CA GLY A 33 -11.45 -25.84 -14.81
C GLY A 33 -10.91 -24.80 -13.83
N TYR A 34 -10.98 -23.52 -14.19
CA TYR A 34 -10.41 -22.39 -13.45
C TYR A 34 -10.92 -22.29 -11.99
N LYS A 35 -12.23 -22.44 -11.76
CA LYS A 35 -12.85 -22.47 -10.42
C LYS A 35 -12.20 -23.48 -9.47
N GLN A 36 -11.99 -24.71 -9.96
CA GLN A 36 -11.35 -25.75 -9.17
C GLN A 36 -9.86 -25.46 -8.98
N ALA A 37 -9.17 -24.96 -10.01
CA ALA A 37 -7.78 -24.54 -9.88
C ALA A 37 -7.60 -23.45 -8.82
N LEU A 38 -8.55 -22.52 -8.67
CA LEU A 38 -8.52 -21.48 -7.63
C LEU A 38 -8.62 -22.07 -6.23
N THR A 39 -9.49 -23.08 -6.06
CA THR A 39 -9.72 -23.75 -4.78
C THR A 39 -8.50 -24.56 -4.33
N GLU A 40 -7.75 -25.11 -5.29
CA GLU A 40 -6.54 -25.92 -5.05
C GLU A 40 -5.24 -25.08 -4.97
N GLY A 41 -5.33 -23.77 -5.19
CA GLY A 41 -4.20 -22.85 -5.28
C GLY A 41 -3.66 -22.75 -6.70
N THR A 42 -4.18 -21.81 -7.49
CA THR A 42 -3.82 -21.68 -8.91
C THR A 42 -2.40 -21.16 -9.10
N SER A 43 -1.62 -21.82 -9.95
CA SER A 43 -0.35 -21.27 -10.46
C SER A 43 -0.50 -20.68 -11.86
N ARG A 44 0.39 -19.77 -12.24
CA ARG A 44 0.48 -19.24 -13.62
C ARG A 44 0.55 -20.36 -14.66
N ALA A 45 1.23 -21.46 -14.34
CA ALA A 45 1.35 -22.61 -15.23
C ALA A 45 0.02 -23.32 -15.45
N ASP A 46 -0.89 -23.27 -14.48
CA ASP A 46 -2.23 -23.86 -14.60
C ASP A 46 -3.14 -22.97 -15.46
N VAL A 47 -3.10 -21.65 -15.25
CA VAL A 47 -3.79 -20.70 -16.15
C VAL A 47 -3.26 -20.79 -17.57
N ALA A 48 -1.94 -20.98 -17.76
CA ALA A 48 -1.35 -21.14 -19.10
C ALA A 48 -1.86 -22.40 -19.82
N LYS A 49 -2.10 -23.51 -19.11
CA LYS A 49 -2.69 -24.73 -19.69
C LYS A 49 -4.13 -24.49 -20.13
N LEU A 50 -4.92 -23.82 -19.28
CA LEU A 50 -6.30 -23.43 -19.60
C LEU A 50 -6.34 -22.49 -20.79
N TYR A 51 -5.45 -21.49 -20.83
CA TYR A 51 -5.35 -20.55 -21.93
C TYR A 51 -4.93 -21.22 -23.24
N ALA A 52 -3.98 -22.16 -23.21
CA ALA A 52 -3.61 -22.91 -24.42
C ALA A 52 -4.80 -23.69 -25.00
N HIS A 53 -5.72 -24.16 -24.15
CA HIS A 53 -6.96 -24.77 -24.61
C HIS A 53 -7.94 -23.72 -25.16
N TYR A 54 -8.18 -22.61 -24.44
CA TYR A 54 -8.97 -21.46 -24.90
C TYR A 54 -8.51 -20.95 -26.27
N GLU A 55 -7.21 -20.84 -26.48
CA GLU A 55 -6.62 -20.43 -27.75
C GLU A 55 -7.03 -21.36 -28.89
N THR A 56 -6.99 -22.67 -28.66
CA THR A 56 -7.34 -23.66 -29.69
C THR A 56 -8.85 -23.81 -29.91
N THR A 57 -9.66 -23.74 -28.86
CA THR A 57 -11.10 -24.09 -28.91
C THR A 57 -12.02 -22.89 -28.98
N VAL A 58 -11.56 -21.70 -28.56
CA VAL A 58 -12.37 -20.47 -28.55
C VAL A 58 -11.78 -19.40 -29.46
N LEU A 59 -10.49 -19.06 -29.34
CA LEU A 59 -9.90 -17.99 -30.15
C LEU A 59 -9.79 -18.36 -31.63
N ASN A 60 -9.32 -19.57 -31.92
CA ASN A 60 -9.01 -20.01 -33.27
C ASN A 60 -10.08 -20.92 -33.91
N SER A 61 -11.27 -21.04 -33.28
CA SER A 61 -12.32 -21.95 -33.74
C SER A 61 -13.58 -21.23 -34.23
N ASP A 62 -14.28 -21.83 -35.19
CA ASP A 62 -15.62 -21.42 -35.64
C ASP A 62 -16.75 -22.12 -34.85
N GLY A 63 -16.43 -22.76 -33.72
CA GLY A 63 -17.33 -23.63 -32.94
C GLY A 63 -18.24 -22.90 -31.94
N ASP A 64 -18.95 -23.69 -31.11
CA ASP A 64 -19.74 -23.16 -29.99
C ASP A 64 -18.81 -22.71 -28.87
N HIS A 65 -18.66 -21.40 -28.74
CA HIS A 65 -17.70 -20.78 -27.84
C HIS A 65 -18.13 -20.75 -26.38
N ASP A 66 -19.44 -20.66 -26.12
CA ASP A 66 -19.96 -20.52 -24.76
C ASP A 66 -19.80 -21.83 -24.00
N ALA A 67 -20.05 -22.98 -24.65
CA ALA A 67 -19.90 -24.29 -24.03
C ALA A 67 -18.44 -24.58 -23.62
N GLU A 68 -17.48 -24.22 -24.47
CA GLU A 68 -16.04 -24.39 -24.18
C GLU A 68 -15.56 -23.42 -23.11
N LEU A 69 -16.03 -22.17 -23.13
CA LEU A 69 -15.70 -21.19 -22.09
C LEU A 69 -16.22 -21.62 -20.72
N ASN A 70 -17.44 -22.17 -20.65
CA ASN A 70 -18.00 -22.73 -19.41
C ASN A 70 -17.14 -23.88 -18.86
N LEU A 71 -16.64 -24.77 -19.74
CA LEU A 71 -15.77 -25.87 -19.34
C LEU A 71 -14.44 -25.35 -18.77
N LEU A 72 -13.85 -24.34 -19.42
CA LEU A 72 -12.58 -23.73 -19.02
C LEU A 72 -12.68 -22.97 -17.70
N ALA A 73 -13.73 -22.17 -17.53
CA ALA A 73 -13.99 -21.45 -16.28
C ALA A 73 -14.38 -22.42 -15.15
N GLY A 74 -15.00 -23.55 -15.49
CA GLY A 74 -15.56 -24.52 -14.55
C GLY A 74 -16.96 -24.17 -14.06
N ASP A 75 -17.42 -22.96 -14.32
CA ASP A 75 -18.76 -22.44 -14.05
C ASP A 75 -18.97 -21.13 -14.85
N VAL A 76 -20.22 -20.80 -15.18
CA VAL A 76 -20.56 -19.57 -15.93
C VAL A 76 -20.16 -18.32 -15.16
N ASP A 77 -20.29 -18.35 -13.84
CA ASP A 77 -19.99 -17.20 -12.97
C ASP A 77 -18.48 -16.89 -12.88
N PHE A 78 -17.62 -17.80 -13.36
CA PHE A 78 -16.16 -17.65 -13.36
C PHE A 78 -15.61 -17.21 -14.73
N HIS A 79 -16.47 -16.97 -15.73
CA HIS A 79 -16.05 -16.53 -17.07
C HIS A 79 -15.16 -15.29 -17.02
N ASP A 80 -15.67 -14.20 -16.44
CA ASP A 80 -14.95 -12.93 -16.37
C ASP A 80 -13.66 -13.07 -15.57
N SER A 81 -13.68 -13.79 -14.44
CA SER A 81 -12.50 -14.04 -13.61
C SER A 81 -11.39 -14.78 -14.39
N PHE A 82 -11.76 -15.81 -15.15
CA PHE A 82 -10.81 -16.54 -16.00
C PHE A 82 -10.23 -15.64 -17.10
N LEU A 83 -11.08 -14.91 -17.82
CA LEU A 83 -10.65 -14.04 -18.92
C LEU A 83 -9.80 -12.86 -18.43
N LEU A 84 -10.12 -12.29 -17.27
CA LEU A 84 -9.29 -11.30 -16.60
C LEU A 84 -7.92 -11.86 -16.24
N ALA A 85 -7.87 -13.07 -15.68
CA ALA A 85 -6.59 -13.73 -15.40
C ALA A 85 -5.75 -13.97 -16.67
N CYS A 86 -6.38 -14.25 -17.82
CA CYS A 86 -5.68 -14.29 -19.10
C CYS A 86 -5.13 -12.92 -19.50
N LEU A 87 -5.95 -11.87 -19.38
CA LEU A 87 -5.57 -10.49 -19.69
C LEU A 87 -4.39 -10.00 -18.84
N SER A 88 -4.35 -10.26 -17.52
CA SER A 88 -3.22 -9.86 -16.66
C SER A 88 -1.90 -10.55 -17.04
N ASN A 89 -1.99 -11.76 -17.60
CA ASN A 89 -0.85 -12.47 -18.16
C ASN A 89 -0.42 -11.94 -19.53
N GLY A 90 -1.10 -10.91 -20.04
CA GLY A 90 -0.86 -10.30 -21.34
C GLY A 90 -1.37 -11.15 -22.50
N TRP A 91 -2.19 -12.17 -22.23
CA TRP A 91 -2.75 -13.06 -23.23
C TRP A 91 -4.06 -12.47 -23.79
N PRO A 92 -4.23 -12.38 -25.12
CA PRO A 92 -5.42 -11.79 -25.72
C PRO A 92 -6.66 -12.66 -25.51
N VAL A 93 -7.82 -12.01 -25.31
CA VAL A 93 -9.13 -12.69 -25.31
C VAL A 93 -10.05 -12.03 -26.32
N ARG A 94 -11.19 -12.63 -26.64
CA ARG A 94 -12.16 -11.98 -27.54
C ARG A 94 -12.88 -10.89 -26.78
N SER A 95 -12.95 -9.72 -27.40
CA SER A 95 -13.62 -8.55 -26.81
C SER A 95 -15.10 -8.79 -26.52
N ILE A 96 -15.74 -9.71 -27.24
CA ILE A 96 -17.15 -10.06 -27.04
C ILE A 96 -17.39 -10.96 -25.83
N ASP A 97 -16.35 -11.66 -25.33
CA ASP A 97 -16.49 -12.63 -24.24
C ASP A 97 -16.33 -11.98 -22.86
N ILE A 98 -15.69 -10.82 -22.78
CA ILE A 98 -15.33 -10.16 -21.52
C ILE A 98 -16.23 -8.96 -21.25
N ASN A 99 -16.66 -8.80 -20.00
CA ASN A 99 -17.37 -7.60 -19.60
C ASN A 99 -16.44 -6.37 -19.62
N HIS A 100 -16.77 -5.43 -20.50
CA HIS A 100 -16.03 -4.20 -20.72
C HIS A 100 -16.03 -3.22 -19.54
N ASP A 101 -16.98 -3.35 -18.62
CA ASP A 101 -17.03 -2.54 -17.40
C ASP A 101 -15.94 -2.95 -16.39
N LEU A 102 -15.33 -4.12 -16.58
CA LEU A 102 -14.20 -4.61 -15.80
C LEU A 102 -12.85 -4.06 -16.27
N SER A 103 -12.84 -3.17 -17.27
CA SER A 103 -11.60 -2.56 -17.75
C SER A 103 -10.86 -1.84 -16.60
N PRO A 104 -9.54 -2.02 -16.46
CA PRO A 104 -8.82 -1.64 -15.26
C PRO A 104 -8.77 -0.13 -15.05
N PRO A 105 -9.03 0.39 -13.84
CA PRO A 105 -8.79 1.79 -13.51
C PRO A 105 -7.35 2.25 -13.77
N ALA A 106 -6.36 1.39 -13.58
CA ALA A 106 -4.94 1.74 -13.68
C ALA A 106 -4.19 1.14 -14.88
N GLY A 107 -4.91 0.60 -15.87
CA GLY A 107 -4.31 -0.07 -17.02
C GLY A 107 -4.85 0.44 -18.35
N ALA A 108 -4.40 -0.18 -19.43
CA ALA A 108 -4.97 0.02 -20.76
C ALA A 108 -5.36 -1.32 -21.37
N TRP A 109 -6.57 -1.37 -21.94
CA TRP A 109 -7.00 -2.46 -22.81
C TRP A 109 -6.88 -1.98 -24.26
N ALA A 110 -5.99 -2.58 -25.02
CA ALA A 110 -5.86 -2.34 -26.44
C ALA A 110 -6.65 -3.38 -27.22
N PHE A 111 -7.21 -2.99 -28.36
CA PHE A 111 -8.09 -3.83 -29.16
C PHE A 111 -7.59 -3.92 -30.60
N SER A 112 -7.71 -5.10 -31.21
CA SER A 112 -7.32 -5.33 -32.61
C SER A 112 -8.33 -4.76 -33.63
N GLY A 113 -9.56 -4.48 -33.19
CA GLY A 113 -10.60 -3.81 -33.97
C GLY A 113 -10.85 -2.36 -33.53
N GLU A 114 -11.52 -1.59 -34.38
CA GLU A 114 -12.04 -0.27 -34.02
C GLU A 114 -13.26 -0.40 -33.10
N ASN A 115 -13.60 0.67 -32.39
CA ASN A 115 -14.75 0.71 -31.47
C ASN A 115 -14.73 -0.46 -30.46
N PHE A 116 -13.54 -0.80 -29.98
CA PHE A 116 -13.31 -1.83 -28.95
C PHE A 116 -13.75 -3.24 -29.37
N THR A 117 -13.62 -3.59 -30.65
CA THR A 117 -13.98 -4.91 -31.19
C THR A 117 -12.76 -5.80 -31.42
N GLY A 118 -12.98 -7.07 -31.81
CA GLY A 118 -11.92 -8.01 -32.13
C GLY A 118 -11.31 -8.66 -30.88
N LEU A 119 -10.00 -8.77 -30.85
CA LEU A 119 -9.24 -9.27 -29.69
C LEU A 119 -8.88 -8.10 -28.77
N VAL A 120 -8.88 -8.34 -27.47
CA VAL A 120 -8.45 -7.37 -26.45
C VAL A 120 -7.25 -7.91 -25.69
N ARG A 121 -6.31 -7.02 -25.37
CA ARG A 121 -5.11 -7.30 -24.58
C ARG A 121 -4.91 -6.19 -23.54
N GLN A 122 -4.48 -6.59 -22.35
CA GLN A 122 -4.21 -5.67 -21.26
C GLN A 122 -2.72 -5.35 -21.14
N PHE A 123 -2.45 -4.10 -20.79
CA PHE A 123 -1.12 -3.60 -20.51
C PHE A 123 -1.14 -2.89 -19.14
N PRO A 124 -0.39 -3.40 -18.16
CA PRO A 124 -0.36 -2.84 -16.81
C PRO A 124 0.73 -1.79 -16.59
N ALA A 125 1.69 -1.68 -17.52
CA ALA A 125 2.83 -0.76 -17.43
C ALA A 125 3.32 -0.36 -18.83
N ASP A 126 4.40 0.43 -18.87
CA ASP A 126 5.07 0.85 -20.09
C ASP A 126 5.40 -0.35 -21.00
N CYS A 127 5.10 -0.19 -22.30
CA CYS A 127 5.28 -1.22 -23.30
C CYS A 127 6.14 -0.68 -24.44
N GLN A 128 7.35 -1.21 -24.57
CA GLN A 128 8.32 -0.79 -25.60
C GLN A 128 7.96 -1.26 -27.01
N SER A 129 7.13 -2.29 -27.14
CA SER A 129 6.57 -2.71 -28.42
C SER A 129 5.20 -3.34 -28.20
N LEU A 130 4.18 -2.74 -28.81
CA LEU A 130 2.80 -3.23 -28.81
C LEU A 130 2.62 -4.40 -29.80
N ASP A 131 3.58 -4.58 -30.70
CA ASP A 131 3.59 -5.63 -31.73
C ASP A 131 4.59 -6.77 -31.44
N SER A 132 5.34 -6.74 -30.33
CA SER A 132 6.44 -7.70 -30.13
C SER A 132 5.96 -9.15 -30.00
N MET A 133 6.69 -10.00 -30.71
CA MET A 133 6.62 -11.47 -30.75
C MET A 133 6.90 -12.19 -29.42
N ASP A 134 7.15 -11.48 -28.31
CA ASP A 134 7.59 -12.07 -27.03
C ASP A 134 6.51 -12.92 -26.34
N ILE A 135 5.30 -12.99 -26.92
CA ILE A 135 4.27 -13.96 -26.58
C ILE A 135 3.90 -14.68 -27.87
N ALA A 136 4.46 -15.88 -28.03
CA ALA A 136 4.41 -16.65 -29.26
C ALA A 136 2.97 -16.88 -29.77
N GLN A 137 2.81 -16.71 -31.09
CA GLN A 137 1.75 -17.21 -31.99
C GLN A 137 0.67 -16.24 -32.52
N PHE A 138 0.53 -15.02 -32.03
CA PHE A 138 -0.41 -14.06 -32.63
C PHE A 138 0.29 -13.13 -33.63
N ASP A 139 0.40 -13.56 -34.89
CA ASP A 139 0.80 -12.66 -35.98
C ASP A 139 -0.18 -11.47 -36.05
N ALA A 140 0.35 -10.26 -35.80
CA ALA A 140 -0.29 -8.97 -36.05
C ALA A 140 -1.48 -8.54 -35.15
N PHE A 141 -1.35 -8.63 -33.81
CA PHE A 141 -2.21 -7.85 -32.91
C PHE A 141 -1.96 -6.34 -33.08
N ARG A 142 -2.54 -5.75 -34.12
CA ARG A 142 -2.40 -4.31 -34.40
C ARG A 142 -3.43 -3.53 -33.60
N VAL A 143 -2.96 -2.67 -32.71
CA VAL A 143 -3.83 -1.81 -31.90
C VAL A 143 -4.61 -0.84 -32.79
N ARG A 144 -5.94 -0.98 -32.82
CA ARG A 144 -6.86 -0.09 -33.54
C ARG A 144 -7.68 0.79 -32.63
N SER A 145 -7.99 0.33 -31.43
CA SER A 145 -8.65 1.12 -30.41
C SER A 145 -8.12 0.78 -29.02
N MET A 146 -8.36 1.63 -28.04
CA MET A 146 -7.84 1.45 -26.68
C MET A 146 -8.79 2.03 -25.64
N LYS A 147 -9.12 1.26 -24.60
CA LYS A 147 -9.72 1.78 -23.38
C LYS A 147 -8.61 2.07 -22.38
N ILE A 148 -8.68 3.26 -21.77
CA ILE A 148 -7.68 3.74 -20.82
C ILE A 148 -8.36 3.91 -19.49
N GLY A 149 -7.78 3.31 -18.46
CA GLY A 149 -8.24 3.40 -17.09
C GLY A 149 -8.26 4.84 -16.59
N ARG A 150 -9.26 5.16 -15.76
CA ARG A 150 -9.47 6.51 -15.22
C ARG A 150 -8.28 7.06 -14.43
N SER A 151 -7.50 6.18 -13.81
CA SER A 151 -6.38 6.51 -12.92
C SER A 151 -5.05 6.72 -13.63
N VAL A 152 -5.01 6.48 -14.94
CA VAL A 152 -3.80 6.59 -15.76
C VAL A 152 -4.04 7.42 -17.02
N ARG A 153 -2.95 7.85 -17.64
CA ARG A 153 -2.88 8.43 -18.98
C ARG A 153 -1.94 7.58 -19.82
N VAL A 154 -2.17 7.55 -21.12
CA VAL A 154 -1.30 6.82 -22.05
C VAL A 154 -0.64 7.79 -23.01
N GLN A 155 0.68 7.75 -23.11
CA GLN A 155 1.39 8.33 -24.24
C GLN A 155 1.62 7.23 -25.27
N CYS A 156 0.97 7.35 -26.43
CA CYS A 156 1.12 6.44 -27.55
C CYS A 156 2.19 6.96 -28.50
N PHE A 157 3.10 6.09 -28.92
CA PHE A 157 4.23 6.43 -29.79
C PHE A 157 4.06 5.73 -31.14
N ALA A 158 4.37 6.44 -32.24
CA ALA A 158 4.24 5.90 -33.60
C ALA A 158 5.29 4.85 -33.94
N GLU A 159 6.38 4.76 -33.18
CA GLU A 159 7.44 3.77 -33.35
C GLU A 159 7.67 2.97 -32.06
N GLU A 160 8.41 1.87 -32.14
CA GLU A 160 8.83 1.09 -30.98
C GLU A 160 9.80 1.89 -30.10
N GLN A 161 10.09 1.38 -28.91
CA GLN A 161 11.07 1.97 -27.98
C GLN A 161 10.79 3.45 -27.65
N PHE A 162 9.50 3.82 -27.62
CA PHE A 162 9.02 5.18 -27.35
C PHE A 162 9.47 6.22 -28.38
N GLY A 163 9.64 5.80 -29.64
CA GLY A 163 10.05 6.66 -30.76
C GLY A 163 8.91 7.29 -31.56
N GLY A 164 9.25 8.24 -32.43
CA GLY A 164 8.32 8.87 -33.36
C GLY A 164 7.35 9.87 -32.71
N SER A 165 6.27 10.19 -33.42
CA SER A 165 5.26 11.15 -32.94
C SER A 165 4.46 10.61 -31.77
N ILE A 166 4.13 11.48 -30.82
CA ILE A 166 3.43 11.14 -29.58
C ILE A 166 1.95 11.57 -29.66
N LYS A 167 1.04 10.68 -29.25
CA LYS A 167 -0.38 10.98 -28.99
C LYS A 167 -0.68 10.76 -27.51
N ASN A 168 -0.97 11.84 -26.79
CA ASN A 168 -1.41 11.77 -25.39
C ASN A 168 -2.90 11.41 -25.34
N CYS A 169 -3.23 10.34 -24.62
CA CYS A 169 -4.57 9.80 -24.52
C CYS A 169 -5.05 9.85 -23.06
N ALA A 170 -6.11 10.61 -22.79
CA ALA A 170 -6.67 10.82 -21.45
C ALA A 170 -7.94 10.02 -21.16
N GLY A 171 -8.38 9.19 -22.12
CA GLY A 171 -9.57 8.36 -22.04
C GLY A 171 -9.62 7.42 -23.24
N ALA A 172 -10.72 6.70 -23.38
CA ALA A 172 -10.87 5.72 -24.44
C ALA A 172 -10.70 6.34 -25.85
N VAL A 173 -9.97 5.65 -26.71
CA VAL A 173 -9.68 5.99 -28.10
C VAL A 173 -10.34 4.96 -28.99
N ALA A 174 -11.44 5.34 -29.64
CA ALA A 174 -12.24 4.42 -30.46
C ALA A 174 -11.58 4.06 -31.81
N SER A 175 -10.67 4.89 -32.31
CA SER A 175 -9.82 4.61 -33.47
C SER A 175 -8.53 5.44 -33.42
N PHE A 176 -7.44 4.90 -33.98
CA PHE A 176 -6.15 5.57 -34.12
C PHE A 176 -5.85 5.88 -35.60
N ASP A 177 -5.63 7.17 -35.92
CA ASP A 177 -5.20 7.59 -37.26
C ASP A 177 -3.78 7.09 -37.59
N VAL A 178 -2.90 7.11 -36.58
CA VAL A 178 -1.57 6.51 -36.61
C VAL A 178 -1.56 5.40 -35.56
N VAL A 179 -1.39 4.16 -36.03
CA VAL A 179 -1.35 2.97 -35.18
C VAL A 179 -0.16 3.08 -34.22
N PRO A 180 -0.40 3.02 -32.90
CA PRO A 180 0.67 3.08 -31.93
C PRO A 180 1.51 1.80 -31.97
N ARG A 181 2.83 1.95 -31.85
CA ARG A 181 3.82 0.86 -31.84
C ARG A 181 4.45 0.66 -30.47
N SER A 182 4.44 1.68 -29.61
CA SER A 182 4.81 1.56 -28.20
C SER A 182 3.97 2.53 -27.36
N MET A 183 3.94 2.33 -26.04
CA MET A 183 3.21 3.24 -25.16
C MET A 183 3.78 3.32 -23.74
N LYS A 184 3.55 4.47 -23.11
CA LYS A 184 3.86 4.71 -21.70
C LYS A 184 2.58 4.93 -20.91
N LEU A 185 2.43 4.23 -19.80
CA LEU A 185 1.38 4.44 -18.81
C LEU A 185 1.89 5.42 -17.76
N ARG A 186 1.10 6.43 -17.46
CA ARG A 186 1.49 7.53 -16.57
C ARG A 186 0.38 7.81 -15.56
N THR A 187 0.77 7.98 -14.31
CA THR A 187 -0.11 8.44 -13.24
C THR A 187 0.31 9.86 -12.89
N ALA A 188 -0.66 10.72 -12.56
CA ALA A 188 -0.33 12.07 -12.10
C ALA A 188 0.61 12.00 -10.88
N PRO A 189 1.60 12.90 -10.77
CA PRO A 189 2.51 12.92 -9.64
C PRO A 189 1.75 13.23 -8.35
N ARG A 190 2.19 12.69 -7.22
CA ARG A 190 1.72 13.03 -5.88
C ARG A 190 2.90 13.58 -5.08
N ILE A 191 2.72 14.73 -4.44
CA ILE A 191 3.69 15.24 -3.48
C ILE A 191 3.36 14.62 -2.13
N ASP A 192 4.35 13.99 -1.51
CA ASP A 192 4.23 13.35 -0.21
C ASP A 192 4.90 14.21 0.87
N TYR A 193 6.07 14.78 0.57
CA TYR A 193 6.79 15.65 1.50
C TYR A 193 7.40 16.87 0.83
N LEU A 194 7.46 17.95 1.62
CA LEU A 194 8.18 19.18 1.32
C LEU A 194 9.19 19.38 2.45
N THR A 195 10.46 19.37 2.13
CA THR A 195 11.58 19.56 3.08
C THR A 195 12.50 20.65 2.56
N VAL A 196 13.40 21.14 3.40
CA VAL A 196 14.33 22.22 3.04
C VAL A 196 15.76 21.88 3.43
N SER A 197 16.71 22.50 2.74
CA SER A 197 18.11 22.53 3.17
C SER A 197 18.75 23.84 2.72
N GLN A 198 20.02 24.08 3.10
CA GLN A 198 20.74 25.32 2.75
C GLN A 198 19.95 26.59 3.12
N PHE A 199 19.30 26.57 4.29
CA PHE A 199 18.44 27.64 4.76
C PHE A 199 19.28 28.80 5.32
N ASP A 200 19.10 29.99 4.76
CA ASP A 200 19.76 31.23 5.15
C ASP A 200 18.72 32.34 5.32
N VAL A 201 18.97 33.26 6.24
CA VAL A 201 18.03 34.33 6.58
C VAL A 201 18.72 35.68 6.44
N ASP A 202 18.10 36.55 5.65
CA ASP A 202 18.55 37.94 5.53
C ASP A 202 18.15 38.68 6.81
N ASP A 203 19.16 39.02 7.63
CA ASP A 203 19.01 39.77 8.88
C ASP A 203 18.54 41.23 8.67
N ASP A 204 18.48 41.73 7.43
CA ASP A 204 17.99 43.07 7.08
C ASP A 204 16.56 43.00 6.52
N PRO A 205 15.51 43.14 7.37
CA PRO A 205 14.14 43.07 6.90
C PRO A 205 13.86 44.28 6.02
N ASN A 206 13.60 44.06 4.74
CA ASN A 206 13.40 45.10 3.71
C ASN A 206 12.58 46.30 4.25
N PRO A 207 13.22 47.42 4.66
CA PRO A 207 12.54 48.47 5.43
C PRO A 207 11.50 49.25 4.62
N GLY A 208 11.51 49.10 3.29
CA GLY A 208 10.57 49.70 2.35
C GLY A 208 9.56 48.72 1.73
N GLY A 209 9.57 47.45 2.15
CA GLY A 209 8.67 46.42 1.66
C GLY A 209 7.29 46.42 2.35
N PRO A 210 6.32 45.65 1.83
CA PRO A 210 4.97 45.56 2.41
C PRO A 210 4.93 44.86 3.79
N THR A 211 5.99 44.14 4.18
CA THR A 211 6.14 43.46 5.49
C THR A 211 7.53 43.75 6.09
N PRO A 212 7.80 44.97 6.54
CA PRO A 212 9.14 45.44 6.90
C PRO A 212 9.70 44.87 8.22
N ASP A 213 8.93 44.06 8.95
CA ASP A 213 9.34 43.44 10.23
C ASP A 213 9.45 41.91 10.18
N VAL A 214 9.20 41.28 9.01
CA VAL A 214 9.23 39.81 8.87
C VAL A 214 10.52 39.40 8.15
N PRO A 215 11.34 38.50 8.73
CA PRO A 215 12.56 38.02 8.10
C PRO A 215 12.29 37.37 6.74
N ARG A 216 13.32 37.41 5.89
CA ARG A 216 13.28 36.80 4.55
C ARG A 216 14.32 35.68 4.49
N ALA A 217 13.95 34.59 3.85
CA ALA A 217 14.79 33.40 3.78
C ALA A 217 15.10 33.00 2.33
N SER A 218 16.31 32.51 2.14
CA SER A 218 16.73 31.79 0.94
C SER A 218 17.03 30.34 1.34
N PHE A 219 16.53 29.38 0.58
CA PHE A 219 16.67 27.96 0.90
C PHE A 219 16.52 27.10 -0.33
N ARG A 220 17.00 25.86 -0.23
CA ARG A 220 16.71 24.81 -1.18
C ARG A 220 15.45 24.07 -0.77
N LEU A 221 14.43 24.09 -1.62
CA LEU A 221 13.21 23.30 -1.45
C LEU A 221 13.40 21.92 -2.06
N HIS A 222 13.05 20.89 -1.30
CA HIS A 222 13.02 19.50 -1.70
C HIS A 222 11.56 19.04 -1.78
N VAL A 223 11.19 18.41 -2.89
CA VAL A 223 9.84 17.92 -3.15
C VAL A 223 9.92 16.45 -3.50
N SER A 224 9.45 15.58 -2.60
CA SER A 224 9.42 14.14 -2.82
C SER A 224 8.02 13.59 -2.92
N GLY A 225 7.88 12.49 -3.66
CA GLY A 225 6.63 11.74 -3.70
C GLY A 225 6.54 10.78 -4.90
N ALA A 226 5.34 10.26 -5.10
CA ALA A 226 5.08 9.21 -6.07
C ALA A 226 4.90 9.74 -7.50
N ASN A 227 5.36 8.96 -8.48
CA ASN A 227 5.18 9.20 -9.92
C ASN A 227 5.70 10.56 -10.41
N ILE A 228 6.70 11.13 -9.73
CA ILE A 228 7.40 12.33 -10.20
C ILE A 228 8.37 11.88 -11.29
N ASP A 229 8.12 12.24 -12.54
CA ASP A 229 8.93 11.76 -13.68
C ASP A 229 10.23 12.56 -13.81
N GLN A 230 11.27 11.92 -14.33
CA GLN A 230 12.52 12.60 -14.69
C GLN A 230 12.24 13.82 -15.59
N GLY A 231 12.79 14.97 -15.24
CA GLY A 231 12.53 16.24 -15.92
C GLY A 231 11.21 16.93 -15.52
N ALA A 232 10.54 16.46 -14.47
CA ALA A 232 9.45 17.19 -13.85
C ALA A 232 9.92 18.52 -13.26
N VAL A 233 9.01 19.48 -13.19
CA VAL A 233 9.28 20.83 -12.68
C VAL A 233 8.46 21.15 -11.45
N ILE A 234 9.09 21.80 -10.49
CA ILE A 234 8.40 22.39 -9.33
C ILE A 234 7.72 23.69 -9.81
N ILE A 235 6.44 23.83 -9.48
CA ILE A 235 5.66 25.05 -9.68
C ILE A 235 5.47 25.72 -8.32
N TRP A 236 6.05 26.90 -8.15
CA TRP A 236 5.99 27.74 -6.95
C TRP A 236 5.18 29.00 -7.24
N GLU A 237 4.05 29.21 -6.54
CA GLU A 237 3.12 30.33 -6.78
C GLU A 237 2.76 30.49 -8.27
N ASP A 238 2.38 29.38 -8.91
CA ASP A 238 2.02 29.29 -10.33
C ASP A 238 3.19 29.58 -11.32
N GLN A 239 4.43 29.73 -10.82
CA GLN A 239 5.63 29.91 -11.65
C GLN A 239 6.51 28.65 -11.66
N PRO A 240 6.87 28.12 -12.85
CA PRO A 240 7.80 27.00 -12.94
C PRO A 240 9.20 27.42 -12.50
N GLN A 241 9.85 26.56 -11.72
CA GLN A 241 11.21 26.73 -11.25
C GLN A 241 12.18 25.85 -12.03
N THR A 242 13.46 26.22 -12.04
CA THR A 242 14.53 25.34 -12.51
C THR A 242 14.73 24.25 -11.45
N SER A 243 14.33 23.03 -11.76
CA SER A 243 14.55 21.85 -10.92
C SER A 243 15.68 20.99 -11.44
N CYS A 244 16.39 20.32 -10.54
CA CYS A 244 17.23 19.19 -10.88
C CYS A 244 16.76 17.94 -10.14
N ASP A 245 16.79 16.81 -10.84
CA ASP A 245 16.52 15.50 -10.26
C ASP A 245 17.74 15.11 -9.40
N LEU A 246 17.51 14.69 -8.15
CA LEU A 246 18.57 14.09 -7.35
C LEU A 246 18.79 12.63 -7.79
N PRO A 247 19.98 12.04 -7.59
CA PRO A 247 20.27 10.65 -7.98
C PRO A 247 19.41 9.60 -7.27
N THR A 248 18.68 10.01 -6.21
CA THR A 248 17.94 9.13 -5.32
C THR A 248 16.54 8.82 -5.85
N ARG A 249 16.48 7.90 -6.81
CA ARG A 249 15.23 7.32 -7.28
C ARG A 249 14.95 6.01 -6.55
N LEU A 250 13.79 5.91 -5.91
CA LEU A 250 13.27 4.61 -5.49
C LEU A 250 12.43 4.07 -6.65
N ASP A 251 13.04 3.20 -7.43
CA ASP A 251 12.29 2.43 -8.40
C ASP A 251 11.50 1.32 -7.71
N ASN A 252 10.45 0.87 -8.38
CA ASN A 252 9.67 -0.25 -7.89
C ASN A 252 10.49 -1.55 -7.81
N SER A 253 11.68 -1.62 -8.39
CA SER A 253 12.42 -2.87 -8.62
C SER A 253 13.24 -3.35 -7.41
N GLY A 254 13.71 -2.43 -6.57
CA GLY A 254 14.57 -2.74 -5.43
C GLY A 254 13.92 -2.61 -4.05
N TRP A 255 13.03 -1.64 -3.87
CA TRP A 255 12.63 -1.16 -2.54
C TRP A 255 11.24 -1.64 -2.10
N LEU A 256 10.31 -1.83 -3.04
CA LEU A 256 8.91 -2.12 -2.68
C LEU A 256 8.66 -3.53 -2.13
N GLY A 257 9.61 -4.46 -2.26
CA GLY A 257 9.18 -5.83 -2.49
C GLY A 257 8.40 -5.98 -3.81
N LEU A 258 7.73 -4.95 -4.38
CA LEU A 258 7.02 -5.00 -5.66
C LEU A 258 7.88 -5.25 -6.90
N GLY A 259 9.21 -5.09 -6.83
CA GLY A 259 10.11 -5.63 -7.87
C GLY A 259 10.16 -7.15 -7.84
N LYS A 260 9.93 -7.71 -6.66
CA LYS A 260 9.57 -9.10 -6.40
C LYS A 260 8.05 -9.33 -6.36
N ASP A 261 7.16 -8.36 -6.20
CA ASP A 261 5.70 -8.63 -6.18
C ASP A 261 5.05 -8.45 -7.56
N ILE A 262 5.72 -7.78 -8.50
CA ILE A 262 5.44 -7.83 -9.93
C ILE A 262 6.14 -9.03 -10.59
N ALA A 263 7.29 -9.50 -10.04
CA ALA A 263 8.10 -10.56 -10.65
C ALA A 263 8.11 -11.95 -9.95
N GLN A 264 7.87 -12.05 -8.64
CA GLN A 264 7.91 -13.30 -7.84
C GLN A 264 6.52 -13.90 -7.56
N ALA A 265 5.40 -13.18 -7.76
CA ALA A 265 4.09 -13.80 -7.66
C ALA A 265 3.79 -14.76 -8.83
N GLY A 266 4.58 -14.72 -9.92
CA GLY A 266 4.17 -15.34 -11.18
C GLY A 266 2.91 -14.70 -11.79
N TYR A 267 2.41 -13.62 -11.17
CA TYR A 267 1.32 -12.78 -11.62
C TYR A 267 1.88 -11.36 -11.70
N ASN A 268 1.86 -10.75 -12.89
CA ASN A 268 1.91 -9.29 -12.98
C ASN A 268 0.69 -8.78 -12.20
N MET A 269 0.87 -8.07 -11.07
CA MET A 269 -0.25 -7.51 -10.31
C MET A 269 -1.22 -6.79 -11.25
N ASP A 270 -2.50 -7.18 -11.22
CA ASP A 270 -3.46 -6.70 -12.20
C ASP A 270 -3.86 -5.23 -11.90
N PRO A 271 -3.75 -4.31 -12.88
CA PRO A 271 -4.17 -2.92 -12.77
C PRO A 271 -5.67 -2.70 -12.50
N THR A 272 -6.50 -3.73 -12.56
CA THR A 272 -7.91 -3.68 -12.13
C THR A 272 -8.03 -3.29 -10.65
N TYR A 273 -7.01 -3.61 -9.85
CA TYR A 273 -7.01 -3.38 -8.40
C TYR A 273 -6.35 -2.08 -7.96
N PHE A 274 -5.79 -1.29 -8.88
CA PHE A 274 -5.11 -0.03 -8.53
C PHE A 274 -5.96 1.19 -8.89
N GLY A 275 -6.14 2.07 -7.90
CA GLY A 275 -6.76 3.38 -8.07
C GLY A 275 -5.73 4.49 -8.29
N PHE A 276 -4.50 4.26 -7.86
CA PHE A 276 -3.37 5.16 -8.03
C PHE A 276 -2.09 4.31 -8.12
N PRO A 277 -1.76 3.77 -9.30
CA PRO A 277 -0.57 2.92 -9.42
C PRO A 277 0.67 3.81 -9.27
N ILE A 278 1.57 3.38 -8.40
CA ILE A 278 2.86 4.02 -8.15
C ILE A 278 3.92 3.23 -8.89
N PHE A 279 4.64 3.88 -9.79
CA PHE A 279 5.69 3.28 -10.62
C PHE A 279 7.10 3.56 -10.10
N HIS A 280 7.26 4.65 -9.35
CA HIS A 280 8.49 5.06 -8.68
C HIS A 280 8.20 6.21 -7.71
N TYR A 281 9.14 6.47 -6.81
CA TYR A 281 9.25 7.73 -6.08
C TYR A 281 10.49 8.48 -6.55
N ASP A 282 10.40 9.80 -6.55
CA ASP A 282 11.51 10.67 -6.92
C ASP A 282 11.55 11.92 -6.03
N LEU A 283 12.68 12.61 -6.08
CA LEU A 283 12.99 13.80 -5.29
C LEU A 283 13.51 14.91 -6.21
N LEU A 284 12.77 16.02 -6.27
CA LEU A 284 13.16 17.23 -6.98
C LEU A 284 13.69 18.27 -6.00
N GLU A 285 14.70 19.03 -6.41
CA GLU A 285 15.16 20.18 -5.66
C GLU A 285 15.11 21.48 -6.49
N THR A 286 14.90 22.61 -5.84
CA THR A 286 15.03 23.95 -6.44
C THR A 286 15.45 24.98 -5.41
N ASP A 287 16.31 25.93 -5.79
CA ASP A 287 16.74 27.01 -4.91
C ASP A 287 15.74 28.18 -4.98
N LEU A 288 15.19 28.56 -3.83
CA LEU A 288 14.28 29.69 -3.67
C LEU A 288 15.00 30.79 -2.89
N THR A 289 14.91 32.02 -3.39
CA THR A 289 15.54 33.19 -2.75
C THR A 289 14.48 34.19 -2.33
N ASP A 290 14.77 34.98 -1.31
CA ASP A 290 13.96 36.15 -0.95
C ASP A 290 12.49 35.80 -0.58
N GLN A 291 12.26 34.68 0.13
CA GLN A 291 10.91 34.26 0.56
C GLN A 291 10.55 34.85 1.92
N VAL A 292 9.30 35.23 2.15
CA VAL A 292 8.84 35.81 3.43
C VAL A 292 8.57 34.68 4.43
N CYS A 293 9.23 34.68 5.59
CA CYS A 293 8.92 33.73 6.67
C CYS A 293 7.45 33.87 7.14
N ASP A 294 6.88 32.79 7.68
CA ASP A 294 5.48 32.63 8.11
C ASP A 294 4.42 32.77 7.00
N ARG A 295 4.82 33.06 5.76
CA ARG A 295 3.91 33.05 4.61
C ARG A 295 3.80 31.63 4.06
N SER A 296 2.57 31.22 3.75
CA SER A 296 2.28 30.01 2.97
C SER A 296 2.38 30.28 1.47
N TYR A 297 3.03 29.36 0.77
CA TYR A 297 3.23 29.37 -0.67
C TYR A 297 2.66 28.10 -1.29
N LYS A 298 2.10 28.24 -2.49
CA LYS A 298 1.52 27.15 -3.28
C LYS A 298 2.60 26.36 -4.01
N VAL A 299 2.60 25.04 -3.82
CA VAL A 299 3.55 24.12 -4.45
C VAL A 299 2.81 23.04 -5.24
N ARG A 300 3.24 22.82 -6.48
CA ARG A 300 2.85 21.66 -7.31
C ARG A 300 4.07 21.09 -8.02
N VAL A 301 3.96 19.85 -8.48
CA VAL A 301 4.87 19.25 -9.45
C VAL A 301 4.15 19.08 -10.76
N LYS A 302 4.83 19.36 -11.87
CA LYS A 302 4.34 19.09 -13.23
C LYS A 302 5.32 18.18 -13.97
N ASN A 303 4.84 17.02 -14.38
CA ASN A 303 5.62 16.07 -15.19
C ASN A 303 5.74 16.55 -16.65
N PRO A 304 6.73 16.05 -17.43
CA PRO A 304 6.90 16.39 -18.84
C PRO A 304 5.68 16.10 -19.73
N ASP A 305 4.84 15.14 -19.34
CA ASP A 305 3.60 14.79 -20.05
C ASP A 305 2.46 15.80 -19.80
N GLY A 306 2.67 16.78 -18.92
CA GLY A 306 1.73 17.83 -18.56
C GLY A 306 0.85 17.52 -17.35
N GLN A 307 0.91 16.31 -16.77
CA GLN A 307 0.17 16.00 -15.56
C GLN A 307 0.73 16.77 -14.37
N THR A 308 -0.15 17.20 -13.47
CA THR A 308 0.21 17.99 -12.28
C THR A 308 -0.26 17.31 -11.02
N SER A 309 0.51 17.46 -9.95
CA SER A 309 0.13 17.02 -8.63
C SER A 309 -1.04 17.84 -8.07
N ASN A 310 -1.62 17.33 -6.98
CA ASN A 310 -2.44 18.16 -6.09
C ASN A 310 -1.61 19.35 -5.56
N LEU A 311 -2.31 20.43 -5.23
CA LEU A 311 -1.71 21.60 -4.61
C LEU A 311 -1.42 21.32 -3.14
N LEU A 312 -0.18 21.57 -2.72
CA LEU A 312 0.18 21.70 -1.31
C LEU A 312 0.51 23.15 -0.98
N GLU A 313 0.40 23.49 0.30
CA GLU A 313 0.86 24.76 0.83
C GLU A 313 2.08 24.53 1.72
N PHE A 314 3.12 25.34 1.53
CA PHE A 314 4.34 25.31 2.33
C PHE A 314 4.50 26.64 3.06
N ALA A 315 4.49 26.62 4.38
CA ALA A 315 4.79 27.78 5.20
C ALA A 315 6.30 27.87 5.41
N VAL A 316 6.91 28.97 4.96
CA VAL A 316 8.36 29.18 5.13
C VAL A 316 8.66 29.38 6.62
N PRO A 317 9.49 28.53 7.25
CA PRO A 317 9.75 28.62 8.68
C PRO A 317 10.60 29.86 9.01
N ARG A 318 10.63 30.21 10.30
CA ARG A 318 11.67 31.08 10.87
C ARG A 318 12.85 30.23 11.30
N PRO A 319 14.09 30.76 11.36
CA PRO A 319 15.27 29.97 11.73
C PRO A 319 15.15 29.31 13.12
N GLU A 320 14.49 29.95 14.08
CA GLU A 320 14.23 29.37 15.41
C GLU A 320 13.23 28.20 15.41
N ASN A 321 12.45 28.05 14.33
CA ASN A 321 11.45 26.99 14.15
C ASN A 321 11.79 26.06 12.97
N LEU A 322 13.03 26.14 12.46
CA LEU A 322 13.48 25.34 11.33
C LEU A 322 13.53 23.86 11.72
N ASP A 323 12.91 23.06 10.87
CA ASP A 323 12.80 21.61 10.91
C ASP A 323 12.96 21.19 9.44
N SER A 324 14.21 20.99 9.05
CA SER A 324 14.64 20.90 7.65
C SER A 324 14.08 19.66 6.98
N ASP A 325 14.06 18.52 7.67
CA ASP A 325 13.54 17.27 7.12
C ASP A 325 12.06 17.04 7.43
N GLY A 326 11.42 17.82 8.30
CA GLY A 326 10.00 17.75 8.64
C GLY A 326 9.62 16.57 9.51
N ASP A 327 10.47 16.13 10.44
CA ASP A 327 10.21 15.06 11.41
C ASP A 327 9.72 15.56 12.79
N GLY A 328 9.50 16.88 12.90
CA GLY A 328 9.03 17.54 14.10
C GLY A 328 10.15 18.04 15.02
N LEU A 329 11.36 17.51 14.91
CA LEU A 329 12.54 17.96 15.65
C LEU A 329 13.10 19.23 14.99
N LEU A 330 13.60 20.16 15.80
CA LEU A 330 14.20 21.37 15.27
C LEU A 330 15.67 21.11 14.92
N ASP A 331 16.16 21.70 13.83
CA ASP A 331 17.56 21.58 13.41
C ASP A 331 18.53 21.95 14.55
N ALA A 332 18.16 22.94 15.36
CA ALA A 332 18.95 23.38 16.52
C ALA A 332 19.07 22.30 17.61
N TRP A 333 18.04 21.46 17.78
CA TRP A 333 18.04 20.35 18.72
C TRP A 333 18.87 19.19 18.19
N GLU A 334 18.67 18.85 16.92
CA GLU A 334 19.35 17.72 16.27
C GLU A 334 20.85 17.96 16.14
N ASN A 335 21.28 19.21 15.94
CA ASN A 335 22.69 19.62 15.95
C ASN A 335 23.24 19.89 17.35
N GLY A 336 22.45 19.69 18.41
CA GLY A 336 22.84 20.01 19.77
C GLY A 336 22.08 19.20 20.82
N GLU A 337 21.38 19.92 21.68
CA GLU A 337 20.59 19.35 22.76
C GLU A 337 19.27 20.08 22.94
N VAL A 338 18.30 19.40 23.54
CA VAL A 338 17.03 19.96 23.99
C VAL A 338 16.78 19.50 25.42
N ASP A 339 16.49 20.42 26.33
CA ASP A 339 16.31 20.14 27.76
C ASP A 339 17.45 19.30 28.39
N GLY A 340 18.70 19.42 27.89
CA GLY A 340 19.84 18.62 28.37
C GLY A 340 19.99 17.24 27.72
N LEU A 341 19.06 16.85 26.84
CA LEU A 341 19.15 15.64 26.02
C LEU A 341 19.96 15.91 24.74
N ASN A 342 21.15 15.31 24.65
CA ASN A 342 22.03 15.45 23.49
C ASN A 342 21.57 14.56 22.33
N LEU A 343 20.93 15.16 21.31
CA LEU A 343 20.38 14.42 20.16
C LEU A 343 21.45 14.00 19.16
N VAL A 344 22.55 14.77 19.03
CA VAL A 344 23.70 14.39 18.20
C VAL A 344 24.26 13.04 18.66
N ALA A 345 24.42 12.86 19.97
CA ALA A 345 24.91 11.61 20.56
C ALA A 345 23.91 10.44 20.38
N LEU A 346 22.64 10.74 20.18
CA LEU A 346 21.59 9.77 19.87
C LEU A 346 21.41 9.53 18.36
N GLY A 347 22.16 10.24 17.52
CA GLY A 347 22.20 10.03 16.08
C GLY A 347 21.14 10.79 15.29
N ALA A 348 20.65 11.93 15.81
CA ALA A 348 19.76 12.81 15.05
C ALA A 348 20.43 13.39 13.80
N ASN A 349 19.65 13.65 12.77
CA ASN A 349 20.09 14.18 11.49
C ASN A 349 19.02 15.12 10.88
N PRO A 350 19.29 16.44 10.81
CA PRO A 350 18.34 17.43 10.27
C PRO A 350 17.95 17.26 8.80
N HIS A 351 18.52 16.28 8.12
CA HIS A 351 18.28 16.00 6.71
C HIS A 351 17.76 14.58 6.48
N ARG A 352 17.42 13.83 7.54
CA ARG A 352 16.84 12.49 7.49
C ARG A 352 15.96 12.23 8.71
N LYS A 353 14.67 12.01 8.45
CA LYS A 353 13.66 11.88 9.51
C LYS A 353 14.05 10.90 10.61
N ASP A 354 13.98 11.35 11.85
CA ASP A 354 14.23 10.61 13.06
C ASP A 354 12.96 10.51 13.94
N LEU A 355 12.77 9.35 14.56
CA LEU A 355 11.71 9.11 15.52
C LEU A 355 12.29 8.46 16.77
N TYR A 356 11.99 9.00 17.94
CA TYR A 356 12.47 8.46 19.21
C TYR A 356 11.33 7.82 20.01
N LEU A 357 11.61 6.64 20.56
CA LEU A 357 10.65 5.86 21.31
C LEU A 357 11.33 5.19 22.51
N GLU A 358 10.75 5.36 23.69
CA GLU A 358 11.12 4.62 24.89
C GLU A 358 10.11 3.50 25.14
N VAL A 359 10.59 2.31 25.48
CA VAL A 359 9.76 1.13 25.71
C VAL A 359 10.01 0.55 27.10
N ASP A 360 8.94 0.52 27.88
CA ASP A 360 8.89 -0.15 29.18
C ASP A 360 7.88 -1.29 29.19
N TRP A 361 7.89 -2.07 30.27
CA TRP A 361 7.05 -3.26 30.36
C TRP A 361 6.63 -3.62 31.78
N MET A 362 5.48 -4.30 31.90
CA MET A 362 4.98 -4.87 33.14
C MET A 362 5.27 -6.36 33.22
N LEU A 363 5.81 -6.82 34.35
CA LEU A 363 5.89 -8.26 34.64
C LEU A 363 4.59 -8.74 35.27
N VAL A 364 3.80 -9.54 34.55
CA VAL A 364 2.53 -10.07 35.06
C VAL A 364 2.78 -11.21 36.07
N PRO A 365 2.40 -11.04 37.36
CA PRO A 365 2.63 -12.06 38.38
C PRO A 365 1.89 -13.36 38.06
N HIS A 366 2.53 -14.50 38.34
CA HIS A 366 1.94 -15.85 38.25
C HIS A 366 1.49 -16.31 36.85
N ARG A 367 1.85 -15.59 35.77
CA ARG A 367 1.79 -16.13 34.41
C ARG A 367 3.10 -16.87 34.11
N VAL A 368 3.12 -18.17 34.39
CA VAL A 368 4.15 -19.06 33.84
C VAL A 368 3.73 -19.37 32.40
N TRP A 369 4.34 -18.71 31.43
CA TRP A 369 4.29 -19.19 30.06
C TRP A 369 5.24 -20.38 30.02
N SER A 370 4.69 -21.60 29.97
CA SER A 370 5.45 -22.84 30.18
C SER A 370 6.69 -22.99 29.29
N ASP A 371 6.75 -22.23 28.18
CA ASP A 371 7.78 -22.31 27.15
C ASP A 371 8.46 -20.96 26.87
N PHE A 372 8.16 -19.90 27.63
CA PHE A 372 8.71 -18.54 27.41
C PHE A 372 9.22 -17.95 28.71
N SER A 373 10.50 -17.54 28.74
CA SER A 373 11.07 -16.94 29.94
C SER A 373 10.60 -15.49 30.09
N GLU A 374 10.31 -15.05 31.32
CA GLU A 374 10.03 -13.64 31.65
C GLU A 374 11.15 -12.69 31.17
N ARG A 375 12.35 -13.20 30.85
CA ARG A 375 13.51 -12.44 30.37
C ARG A 375 13.40 -12.03 28.90
N GLU A 376 12.49 -12.65 28.14
CA GLU A 376 12.33 -12.41 26.70
C GLU A 376 11.10 -11.53 26.38
N TYR A 377 10.41 -11.00 27.40
CA TYR A 377 9.23 -10.14 27.21
C TYR A 377 9.54 -8.68 27.53
N PRO A 378 9.19 -7.73 26.65
CA PRO A 378 8.76 -7.93 25.26
C PRO A 378 9.84 -8.55 24.38
N ARG A 379 9.45 -9.18 23.26
CA ARG A 379 10.41 -9.79 22.33
C ARG A 379 11.23 -8.68 21.69
N LYS A 380 12.55 -8.69 21.92
CA LYS A 380 13.45 -7.66 21.38
C LYS A 380 13.48 -7.62 19.84
N SER A 381 13.23 -8.76 19.19
CA SER A 381 13.12 -8.82 17.72
C SER A 381 11.98 -7.96 17.18
N VAL A 382 10.91 -7.73 17.95
CA VAL A 382 9.80 -6.85 17.54
C VAL A 382 10.29 -5.43 17.30
N PHE A 383 11.21 -4.95 18.14
CA PHE A 383 11.77 -3.61 17.98
C PHE A 383 12.68 -3.52 16.77
N GLN A 384 13.48 -4.55 16.50
CA GLN A 384 14.32 -4.56 15.30
C GLN A 384 13.47 -4.59 14.02
N ASP A 385 12.43 -5.42 13.97
CA ASP A 385 11.55 -5.48 12.80
C ASP A 385 10.78 -4.15 12.61
N ALA A 386 10.37 -3.49 13.69
CA ALA A 386 9.79 -2.15 13.61
C ALA A 386 10.79 -1.12 13.08
N ILE A 387 12.06 -1.17 13.51
CA ILE A 387 13.13 -0.33 12.97
C ILE A 387 13.30 -0.58 11.46
N ASP A 388 13.35 -1.85 11.05
CA ASP A 388 13.52 -2.24 9.66
C ASP A 388 12.34 -1.78 8.78
N ILE A 389 11.10 -1.84 9.30
CA ILE A 389 9.90 -1.32 8.62
C ILE A 389 10.01 0.18 8.34
N PHE A 390 10.42 0.97 9.33
CA PHE A 390 10.55 2.43 9.17
C PHE A 390 11.78 2.81 8.34
N GLN A 391 12.88 2.06 8.47
CA GLN A 391 14.07 2.23 7.62
C GLN A 391 13.75 1.93 6.15
N GLN A 392 12.79 1.04 5.89
CA GLN A 392 12.24 0.74 4.58
C GLN A 392 10.90 1.46 4.35
N ALA A 393 10.74 2.72 4.77
CA ALA A 393 9.57 3.55 4.44
C ALA A 393 9.75 4.31 3.10
N PRO A 394 8.67 4.55 2.29
CA PRO A 394 8.74 5.15 0.93
C PRO A 394 8.99 6.65 0.97
N ILE A 395 9.94 7.08 1.80
CA ILE A 395 10.16 8.46 2.15
C ILE A 395 11.56 8.80 1.70
N LEU A 396 11.68 9.74 0.77
CA LEU A 396 12.95 10.26 0.31
C LEU A 396 13.34 11.46 1.16
N ASN A 397 14.59 11.47 1.61
CA ASN A 397 15.14 12.52 2.46
C ASN A 397 16.07 13.44 1.66
N SER A 398 16.26 14.68 2.15
CA SER A 398 17.09 15.69 1.50
C SER A 398 18.59 15.35 1.48
N ASP A 399 19.03 14.40 2.32
CA ASP A 399 20.39 13.85 2.28
C ASP A 399 20.60 12.81 1.14
N GLY A 400 19.57 12.53 0.37
CA GLY A 400 19.59 11.56 -0.72
C GLY A 400 19.48 10.11 -0.24
N THR A 401 19.09 9.86 1.00
CA THR A 401 18.72 8.53 1.51
C THR A 401 17.20 8.33 1.47
N SER A 402 16.74 7.12 1.83
CA SER A 402 15.32 6.82 2.04
C SER A 402 15.02 6.24 3.41
N GLY A 403 13.75 6.27 3.81
CA GLY A 403 13.23 5.75 5.07
C GLY A 403 13.31 6.74 6.23
N ILE A 404 12.89 6.28 7.39
CA ILE A 404 12.93 6.98 8.68
C ILE A 404 13.90 6.24 9.60
N THR A 405 14.72 6.95 10.39
CA THR A 405 15.44 6.32 11.50
C THR A 405 14.49 6.19 12.69
N LEU A 406 14.20 4.96 13.11
CA LEU A 406 13.46 4.74 14.35
C LEU A 406 14.46 4.37 15.47
N HIS A 407 14.57 5.24 16.46
CA HIS A 407 15.40 5.07 17.65
C HIS A 407 14.55 4.49 18.80
N VAL A 408 14.61 3.18 19.00
CA VAL A 408 13.83 2.49 20.05
C VAL A 408 14.71 2.18 21.26
N ASP A 409 14.56 2.90 22.36
CA ASP A 409 15.19 2.59 23.65
C ASP A 409 14.36 1.57 24.44
N TYR A 410 14.85 0.34 24.53
CA TYR A 410 14.30 -0.73 25.37
C TYR A 410 15.34 -1.21 26.41
N GLY A 411 16.30 -0.34 26.77
CA GLY A 411 17.32 -0.58 27.79
C GLY A 411 18.63 -1.18 27.25
N GLN A 412 18.90 -1.04 25.96
CA GLN A 412 20.16 -1.45 25.34
C GLN A 412 21.28 -0.41 25.49
N LYS A 413 22.53 -0.87 25.32
CA LYS A 413 23.75 -0.09 25.59
C LYS A 413 23.81 1.28 24.92
N GLN A 414 23.26 1.43 23.72
CA GLN A 414 23.28 2.68 22.96
C GLN A 414 22.63 3.85 23.72
N PHE A 415 21.65 3.56 24.59
CA PHE A 415 20.95 4.57 25.39
C PHE A 415 21.43 4.64 26.84
N GLU A 416 22.50 3.93 27.22
CA GLU A 416 23.02 3.93 28.60
C GLU A 416 23.51 5.31 29.07
N ASN A 417 23.92 6.18 28.13
CA ASN A 417 24.39 7.54 28.41
C ASN A 417 23.33 8.62 28.10
N ALA A 418 22.09 8.22 27.81
CA ALA A 418 21.00 9.11 27.37
C ALA A 418 20.15 9.65 28.55
N GLY A 419 20.79 9.89 29.70
CA GLY A 419 20.14 10.38 30.93
C GLY A 419 19.79 9.29 31.97
N PRO A 420 19.35 9.69 33.18
CA PRO A 420 18.96 8.79 34.27
C PRO A 420 17.67 7.99 34.02
N GLY A 421 16.73 8.49 33.19
CA GLY A 421 15.58 7.72 32.71
C GLY A 421 15.91 7.07 31.37
N LYS A 422 15.90 5.73 31.33
CA LYS A 422 16.14 4.94 30.13
C LYS A 422 15.08 3.86 30.01
N GLY A 423 14.81 3.47 28.77
CA GLY A 423 13.88 2.42 28.45
C GLY A 423 14.30 1.06 29.02
N GLY A 424 13.41 0.09 28.92
CA GLY A 424 13.59 -1.25 29.46
C GLY A 424 13.31 -1.33 30.97
N SER A 425 12.74 -0.28 31.54
CA SER A 425 12.36 -0.24 32.94
C SER A 425 11.18 -1.17 33.20
N ARG A 426 11.29 -1.92 34.30
CA ARG A 426 10.20 -2.81 34.74
C ARG A 426 9.23 -2.01 35.59
N VAL A 427 8.03 -1.80 35.05
CA VAL A 427 6.92 -1.12 35.73
C VAL A 427 6.21 -2.10 36.69
N PRO A 428 5.86 -1.68 37.92
CA PRO A 428 5.02 -2.46 38.82
C PRO A 428 3.71 -2.86 38.14
N TRP A 429 3.38 -4.15 38.20
CA TRP A 429 2.21 -4.66 37.51
C TRP A 429 0.92 -4.04 38.04
N LYS A 430 0.12 -3.56 37.09
CA LYS A 430 -1.30 -3.28 37.24
C LYS A 430 -2.04 -4.11 36.21
N ARG A 431 -3.19 -4.63 36.60
CA ARG A 431 -4.01 -5.44 35.68
C ARG A 431 -4.49 -4.62 34.49
N TYR A 432 -4.81 -3.36 34.71
CA TYR A 432 -5.43 -2.48 33.72
C TYR A 432 -4.54 -1.28 33.41
N VAL A 433 -4.36 -1.02 32.11
CA VAL A 433 -3.79 0.23 31.59
C VAL A 433 -4.86 1.01 30.82
N GLY A 434 -4.70 2.33 30.77
CA GLY A 434 -5.45 3.18 29.85
C GLY A 434 -4.81 4.53 29.61
N LEU A 435 -5.40 5.30 28.69
CA LEU A 435 -4.90 6.64 28.33
C LEU A 435 -5.28 7.70 29.35
N LYS A 436 -6.44 7.54 30.02
CA LYS A 436 -6.91 8.46 31.06
C LYS A 436 -7.89 7.76 31.99
N ARG A 437 -7.64 7.86 33.30
CA ARG A 437 -8.48 7.26 34.34
C ARG A 437 -9.97 7.63 34.25
N THR A 438 -10.29 8.88 33.88
CA THR A 438 -11.69 9.33 33.76
C THR A 438 -12.47 8.59 32.67
N ALA A 439 -11.79 8.03 31.67
CA ALA A 439 -12.41 7.23 30.61
C ALA A 439 -12.63 5.76 31.02
N ASP A 440 -11.94 5.29 32.06
CA ASP A 440 -11.83 3.88 32.42
C ASP A 440 -12.40 3.56 33.83
N GLN A 441 -13.43 4.31 34.26
CA GLN A 441 -13.92 4.30 35.66
C GLN A 441 -14.35 2.94 36.23
N LYS A 442 -14.61 1.92 35.39
CA LYS A 442 -14.99 0.57 35.88
C LYS A 442 -13.81 -0.31 36.32
N ALA A 443 -12.54 0.10 36.11
CA ALA A 443 -11.41 -0.65 36.63
C ALA A 443 -11.18 -0.34 38.12
N PRO A 444 -10.87 -1.35 38.96
CA PRO A 444 -10.47 -1.13 40.35
C PRO A 444 -9.29 -0.18 40.45
N ALA A 445 -9.43 0.83 41.30
CA ALA A 445 -8.49 1.94 41.45
C ALA A 445 -7.05 1.50 41.70
N ASP A 446 -6.90 0.42 42.46
CA ASP A 446 -5.65 -0.20 42.89
C ASP A 446 -5.02 -1.11 41.83
N GLN A 447 -5.80 -1.50 40.80
CA GLN A 447 -5.38 -2.35 39.69
C GLN A 447 -5.26 -1.60 38.36
N TYR A 448 -5.42 -0.28 38.36
CA TYR A 448 -5.33 0.57 37.18
C TYR A 448 -4.11 1.48 37.23
N VAL A 449 -3.53 1.77 36.07
CA VAL A 449 -2.58 2.87 35.87
C VAL A 449 -2.83 3.56 34.54
N SER A 450 -2.68 4.88 34.51
CA SER A 450 -2.63 5.61 33.24
C SER A 450 -1.21 5.60 32.68
N ILE A 451 -1.07 5.34 31.38
CA ILE A 451 0.25 5.47 30.72
C ILE A 451 0.79 6.90 30.81
N LYS A 452 -0.08 7.91 30.84
CA LYS A 452 0.33 9.31 31.02
C LYS A 452 0.87 9.60 32.41
N GLU A 453 0.33 8.92 33.42
CA GLU A 453 0.85 9.00 34.81
C GLU A 453 2.23 8.35 34.89
N LEU A 454 2.44 7.21 34.21
CA LEU A 454 3.76 6.56 34.14
C LEU A 454 4.79 7.42 33.41
N ARG A 455 4.42 8.00 32.26
CA ARG A 455 5.29 8.91 31.52
C ARG A 455 5.65 10.17 32.32
N ALA A 456 4.77 10.62 33.22
CA ALA A 456 5.06 11.78 34.08
C ALA A 456 5.87 11.40 35.33
N ASP A 457 6.12 10.12 35.58
CA ASP A 457 6.85 9.64 36.76
C ASP A 457 8.35 9.51 36.42
N PRO A 458 9.23 10.29 37.09
CA PRO A 458 10.68 10.24 36.84
C PRO A 458 11.32 8.90 37.21
N ALA A 459 10.60 7.99 37.86
CA ALA A 459 11.06 6.61 38.06
C ALA A 459 11.04 5.77 36.77
N TYR A 460 10.26 6.18 35.76
CA TYR A 460 10.07 5.42 34.52
C TYR A 460 10.47 6.22 33.29
N PHE A 461 10.21 7.53 33.24
CA PHE A 461 10.46 8.35 32.05
C PHE A 461 11.18 9.65 32.43
N ASP A 462 12.27 9.96 31.72
CA ASP A 462 13.06 11.16 31.99
C ASP A 462 12.32 12.43 31.54
N ALA A 463 12.37 13.50 32.35
CA ALA A 463 11.71 14.75 32.01
C ALA A 463 12.34 15.39 30.77
N ASP A 464 13.65 15.24 30.58
CA ASP A 464 14.43 15.79 29.47
C ASP A 464 14.05 15.13 28.12
N ARG A 465 13.39 13.97 28.16
CA ARG A 465 12.91 13.24 26.98
C ARG A 465 11.52 13.68 26.51
N ASN A 466 10.84 14.57 27.25
CA ASN A 466 9.42 14.85 27.04
C ASN A 466 9.08 15.44 25.67
N GLN A 467 9.96 16.27 25.12
CA GLN A 467 9.75 16.92 23.82
C GLN A 467 9.99 15.94 22.65
N VAL A 468 10.87 14.96 22.83
CA VAL A 468 11.42 14.15 21.73
C VAL A 468 10.85 12.73 21.69
N PHE A 469 10.87 12.03 22.83
CA PHE A 469 10.53 10.60 22.86
C PHE A 469 9.04 10.37 22.93
N ARG A 470 8.55 9.37 22.20
CA ARG A 470 7.26 8.72 22.45
C ARG A 470 7.45 7.66 23.55
N TYR A 471 6.39 7.28 24.25
CA TYR A 471 6.44 6.28 25.33
C TYR A 471 5.53 5.09 25.02
N CYS A 472 6.13 3.89 25.01
CA CYS A 472 5.45 2.62 24.83
C CYS A 472 5.47 1.84 26.13
N LEU A 473 4.31 1.27 26.51
CA LEU A 473 4.23 0.30 27.59
C LEU A 473 3.71 -1.04 27.10
N PHE A 474 4.48 -2.11 27.29
CA PHE A 474 3.94 -3.47 27.23
C PHE A 474 3.21 -3.80 28.53
N ALA A 475 1.89 -3.82 28.48
CA ALA A 475 0.98 -3.95 29.61
C ALA A 475 0.16 -5.25 29.55
N ASP A 476 -0.59 -5.54 30.61
CA ASP A 476 -1.44 -6.74 30.68
C ASP A 476 -2.74 -6.56 29.88
N GLN A 477 -3.60 -5.62 30.25
CA GLN A 477 -4.93 -5.51 29.65
C GLN A 477 -5.44 -4.06 29.59
N GLN A 478 -6.02 -3.66 28.45
CA GLN A 478 -6.79 -2.41 28.37
C GLN A 478 -8.21 -2.63 28.95
N TRP A 479 -8.38 -2.24 30.21
CA TRP A 479 -9.67 -2.21 30.92
C TRP A 479 -10.54 -3.48 30.73
N LEU A 480 -11.88 -3.39 30.86
CA LEU A 480 -12.82 -4.49 30.60
C LEU A 480 -13.08 -4.76 29.10
N ALA A 481 -12.63 -3.88 28.20
CA ALA A 481 -12.89 -3.95 26.76
C ALA A 481 -12.09 -5.06 26.05
N ARG A 482 -11.01 -5.55 26.68
CA ARG A 482 -10.13 -6.60 26.14
C ARG A 482 -9.53 -6.27 24.77
N SER A 483 -9.18 -5.00 24.54
CA SER A 483 -8.39 -4.58 23.37
C SER A 483 -6.94 -5.06 23.47
N THR A 484 -6.27 -5.17 22.32
CA THR A 484 -4.87 -5.57 22.21
C THR A 484 -3.89 -4.41 22.35
N GLY A 485 -4.34 -3.16 22.28
CA GLY A 485 -3.52 -1.97 22.48
C GLY A 485 -4.34 -0.67 22.50
N GLY A 486 -3.66 0.46 22.70
CA GLY A 486 -4.24 1.78 22.54
C GLY A 486 -3.19 2.92 22.54
N GLY A 487 -3.34 3.89 21.63
CA GLY A 487 -2.51 5.09 21.51
C GLY A 487 -3.30 6.40 21.59
N ASP A 488 -2.70 7.47 22.13
CA ASP A 488 -3.39 8.74 22.41
C ASP A 488 -3.29 9.82 21.32
N LYS A 489 -2.87 9.44 20.12
CA LYS A 489 -2.61 10.35 18.98
C LYS A 489 -1.59 11.46 19.27
N SER A 490 -0.86 11.37 20.37
CA SER A 490 0.22 12.29 20.71
C SER A 490 1.50 11.49 20.88
N ASN A 491 1.90 11.21 22.12
CA ASN A 491 3.23 10.68 22.42
C ASN A 491 3.22 9.43 23.30
N ALA A 492 2.06 8.79 23.51
CA ALA A 492 1.98 7.59 24.35
C ALA A 492 1.08 6.52 23.75
N PHE A 493 1.53 5.27 23.83
CA PHE A 493 0.74 4.10 23.45
C PHE A 493 1.11 2.87 24.27
N PHE A 494 0.24 1.87 24.31
CA PHE A 494 0.53 0.61 24.98
C PHE A 494 0.12 -0.59 24.14
N VAL A 495 0.87 -1.67 24.32
CA VAL A 495 0.55 -3.02 23.81
C VAL A 495 -0.01 -3.83 24.98
N SER A 496 -1.25 -4.27 24.91
CA SER A 496 -1.97 -4.96 26.00
C SER A 496 -2.47 -6.35 25.60
N LEU A 497 -1.57 -7.20 25.14
CA LEU A 497 -1.88 -8.55 24.63
C LEU A 497 -2.18 -9.59 25.73
N GLY A 498 -2.13 -9.24 27.01
CA GLY A 498 -2.38 -10.17 28.13
C GLY A 498 -3.79 -10.79 28.12
N VAL A 499 -4.74 -10.20 27.39
CA VAL A 499 -6.07 -10.78 27.10
C VAL A 499 -6.05 -11.94 26.11
N CYS A 500 -5.01 -12.03 25.27
CA CYS A 500 -4.89 -13.03 24.21
C CYS A 500 -4.03 -14.27 24.61
N ARG A 501 -3.67 -14.38 25.90
CA ARG A 501 -2.89 -15.51 26.50
C ARG A 501 -1.67 -15.92 25.64
N LEU A 502 -1.74 -17.05 24.93
CA LEU A 502 -0.65 -17.61 24.12
C LEU A 502 -0.22 -16.68 22.98
N LYS A 503 -1.11 -15.82 22.50
CA LYS A 503 -0.78 -14.83 21.45
C LYS A 503 0.05 -13.66 22.00
N ALA A 504 0.10 -13.46 23.32
CA ALA A 504 0.89 -12.39 23.92
C ALA A 504 2.41 -12.61 23.76
N ILE A 505 2.84 -13.85 23.55
CA ILE A 505 4.24 -14.21 23.31
C ILE A 505 4.55 -14.46 21.83
N ASP A 506 3.56 -14.31 20.95
CA ASP A 506 3.75 -14.46 19.52
C ASP A 506 4.36 -13.18 18.94
N HIS A 507 5.41 -13.35 18.13
CA HIS A 507 6.17 -12.24 17.54
C HIS A 507 5.29 -11.37 16.64
N ASN A 508 4.49 -11.99 15.76
CA ASN A 508 3.66 -11.30 14.78
C ASN A 508 2.53 -10.52 15.45
N TYR A 509 1.95 -11.06 16.53
CA TYR A 509 0.96 -10.33 17.32
C TYR A 509 1.57 -9.12 18.05
N GLN A 510 2.77 -9.26 18.62
CA GLN A 510 3.45 -8.12 19.25
C GLN A 510 3.82 -7.06 18.22
N LEU A 511 4.43 -7.46 17.09
CA LEU A 511 4.84 -6.55 16.02
C LEU A 511 3.67 -5.79 15.40
N GLY A 512 2.63 -6.51 14.98
CA GLY A 512 1.47 -5.92 14.34
C GLY A 512 0.76 -4.89 15.21
N VAL A 513 0.57 -5.20 16.50
CA VAL A 513 -0.02 -4.24 17.46
C VAL A 513 0.94 -3.11 17.78
N PHE A 514 2.23 -3.39 18.01
CA PHE A 514 3.20 -2.35 18.31
C PHE A 514 3.26 -1.30 17.20
N VAL A 515 3.37 -1.72 15.93
CA VAL A 515 3.41 -0.80 14.79
C VAL A 515 2.05 -0.10 14.61
N HIS A 516 0.92 -0.80 14.73
CA HIS A 516 -0.41 -0.19 14.67
C HIS A 516 -0.59 0.95 15.70
N GLU A 517 -0.27 0.67 16.96
CA GLU A 517 -0.44 1.64 18.04
C GLU A 517 0.58 2.78 17.94
N PHE A 518 1.80 2.49 17.46
CA PHE A 518 2.77 3.52 17.13
C PHE A 518 2.27 4.44 16.00
N GLY A 519 1.59 3.90 14.99
CA GLY A 519 0.95 4.66 13.92
C GLY A 519 -0.03 5.71 14.42
N HIS A 520 -0.74 5.46 15.53
CA HIS A 520 -1.57 6.49 16.15
C HIS A 520 -0.76 7.71 16.61
N THR A 521 0.43 7.52 17.17
CA THR A 521 1.34 8.63 17.56
C THR A 521 1.90 9.40 16.36
N LEU A 522 1.64 8.91 15.14
CA LEU A 522 1.97 9.53 13.87
C LEU A 522 0.71 10.02 13.14
N GLY A 523 -0.41 10.19 13.85
CA GLY A 523 -1.65 10.75 13.31
C GLY A 523 -2.50 9.77 12.51
N LEU A 524 -2.08 8.51 12.34
CA LEU A 524 -2.83 7.53 11.55
C LEU A 524 -4.09 7.05 12.29
N LEU A 525 -5.12 6.75 11.49
CA LEU A 525 -6.44 6.32 11.97
C LEU A 525 -6.79 4.94 11.40
N HIS A 526 -7.69 4.21 12.06
CA HIS A 526 -8.05 2.86 11.62
C HIS A 526 -8.66 2.79 10.21
N ALA A 527 -9.25 3.90 9.76
CA ALA A 527 -9.81 4.05 8.44
C ALA A 527 -8.83 4.73 7.45
N GLY A 528 -7.60 5.03 7.86
CA GLY A 528 -6.66 5.89 7.14
C GLY A 528 -7.07 7.36 7.17
N ASP A 529 -8.33 7.66 6.85
CA ASP A 529 -8.90 9.00 6.86
C ASP A 529 -9.80 9.26 8.09
N ARG A 530 -10.38 10.46 8.13
CA ARG A 530 -11.32 10.88 9.19
C ARG A 530 -12.74 10.35 9.03
N SER A 531 -13.01 9.47 8.05
CA SER A 531 -14.35 8.89 7.85
C SER A 531 -14.78 7.97 8.99
N GLY A 532 -13.81 7.36 9.69
CA GLY A 532 -14.06 6.36 10.73
C GLY A 532 -14.59 5.03 10.18
N ILE A 533 -14.46 4.78 8.87
CA ILE A 533 -14.88 3.55 8.21
C ILE A 533 -13.78 2.49 8.34
N ASN A 534 -13.92 1.61 9.34
CA ASN A 534 -12.98 0.50 9.60
C ASN A 534 -13.25 -0.70 8.69
N TYR A 535 -12.32 -1.67 8.67
CA TYR A 535 -12.44 -2.95 7.97
C TYR A 535 -12.59 -2.82 6.45
N LYS A 536 -11.92 -1.84 5.84
CA LYS A 536 -11.94 -1.62 4.38
C LYS A 536 -11.06 -2.67 3.67
N PRO A 537 -11.60 -3.60 2.87
CA PRO A 537 -10.77 -4.65 2.25
C PRO A 537 -9.74 -4.16 1.23
N ASN A 538 -9.88 -2.91 0.75
CA ASN A 538 -8.92 -2.26 -0.14
C ASN A 538 -7.95 -1.32 0.59
N TYR A 539 -8.05 -1.14 1.91
CA TYR A 539 -7.10 -0.33 2.67
C TYR A 539 -6.05 -1.22 3.34
N ASN A 540 -5.04 -1.58 2.56
CA ASN A 540 -4.04 -2.59 2.93
C ASN A 540 -2.95 -2.00 3.83
N SER A 541 -3.29 -1.79 5.10
CA SER A 541 -2.46 -1.14 6.11
C SER A 541 -2.60 -1.82 7.46
N LEU A 542 -1.53 -1.86 8.25
CA LEU A 542 -1.62 -2.31 9.65
C LEU A 542 -2.62 -1.52 10.49
N MET A 543 -2.90 -0.27 10.13
CA MET A 543 -3.92 0.56 10.79
C MET A 543 -5.32 -0.01 10.62
N ASN A 544 -5.55 -0.82 9.58
CA ASN A 544 -6.80 -1.50 9.36
C ASN A 544 -6.83 -2.82 10.14
N TYR A 545 -7.88 -3.01 10.94
CA TYR A 545 -8.06 -4.22 11.77
C TYR A 545 -8.06 -5.54 10.99
N LEU A 546 -8.34 -5.53 9.68
CA LEU A 546 -8.22 -6.73 8.85
C LEU A 546 -6.76 -7.24 8.76
N TYR A 547 -5.78 -6.34 8.85
CA TYR A 547 -4.37 -6.63 8.56
C TYR A 547 -3.45 -6.53 9.78
N THR A 548 -3.94 -6.05 10.92
CA THR A 548 -3.11 -5.85 12.13
C THR A 548 -2.38 -7.12 12.60
N PHE A 549 -3.01 -8.29 12.52
CA PHE A 549 -2.37 -9.57 12.89
C PHE A 549 -1.86 -10.41 11.71
N PRO A 550 -2.59 -10.54 10.59
CA PRO A 550 -2.10 -11.36 9.48
C PRO A 550 -1.06 -10.64 8.60
N GLY A 551 -0.86 -9.33 8.78
CA GLY A 551 -0.08 -8.51 7.85
C GLY A 551 -0.89 -8.15 6.60
N ARG A 552 -0.27 -7.38 5.70
CA ARG A 552 -0.85 -7.01 4.40
C ARG A 552 -1.19 -8.25 3.58
N ASP A 553 -2.26 -8.15 2.80
CA ASP A 553 -2.67 -9.15 1.82
C ASP A 553 -2.36 -8.61 0.40
N PHE A 554 -1.30 -9.12 -0.21
CA PHE A 554 -0.93 -8.78 -1.59
C PHE A 554 -1.63 -9.69 -2.58
N ASP A 555 -1.77 -10.97 -2.23
CA ASP A 555 -2.31 -11.95 -3.16
C ASP A 555 -3.83 -11.86 -3.31
N GLY A 556 -4.55 -11.27 -2.35
CA GLY A 556 -5.99 -11.06 -2.36
C GLY A 556 -6.79 -12.19 -1.73
N LYS A 557 -6.13 -13.22 -1.20
CA LYS A 557 -6.76 -14.29 -0.44
C LYS A 557 -7.11 -13.79 0.94
N LEU A 558 -8.09 -12.90 1.04
CA LEU A 558 -8.67 -12.56 2.33
C LEU A 558 -9.36 -13.79 2.91
N GLY A 559 -9.04 -14.09 4.17
CA GLY A 559 -9.65 -15.16 4.92
C GLY A 559 -11.17 -14.97 5.02
N PRO A 560 -11.90 -16.02 5.42
CA PRO A 560 -13.34 -15.91 5.60
C PRO A 560 -13.66 -14.75 6.56
N ILE A 561 -14.71 -13.99 6.22
CA ILE A 561 -15.20 -12.84 7.03
C ILE A 561 -15.52 -13.28 8.47
N SER A 562 -15.72 -14.59 8.71
CA SER A 562 -15.82 -15.22 10.02
C SER A 562 -14.46 -15.45 10.72
N GLY A 563 -13.71 -14.38 10.97
CA GLY A 563 -12.82 -14.19 12.13
C GLY A 563 -11.86 -15.30 12.58
N GLY A 564 -11.35 -16.16 11.69
CA GLY A 564 -10.59 -17.35 12.10
C GLY A 564 -9.27 -17.59 11.38
N ASP A 565 -9.21 -17.44 10.07
CA ASP A 565 -8.01 -17.77 9.29
C ASP A 565 -7.21 -16.51 8.94
N LEU A 566 -5.98 -16.46 9.45
CA LEU A 566 -4.97 -15.45 9.14
C LEU A 566 -4.51 -15.70 7.70
N SER A 567 -4.86 -14.81 6.79
CA SER A 567 -4.64 -15.00 5.36
C SER A 567 -3.76 -13.92 4.72
N GLY A 568 -3.19 -13.04 5.54
CA GLY A 568 -2.24 -12.03 5.08
C GLY A 568 -0.87 -12.64 4.90
N ASP A 569 -0.06 -11.99 4.08
CA ASP A 569 1.26 -12.44 3.65
C ASP A 569 2.35 -12.17 4.69
N GLN A 570 1.97 -11.84 5.93
CA GLN A 570 2.86 -11.50 7.05
C GLN A 570 3.81 -10.33 6.75
N VAL A 571 3.39 -9.40 5.90
CA VAL A 571 4.12 -8.16 5.63
C VAL A 571 3.51 -7.02 6.45
N TYR A 572 4.27 -6.53 7.42
CA TYR A 572 3.81 -5.57 8.43
C TYR A 572 4.19 -4.14 8.07
N VAL A 573 3.42 -3.46 7.22
CA VAL A 573 3.68 -2.06 6.85
C VAL A 573 2.39 -1.27 6.63
N TYR A 574 2.50 0.06 6.50
CA TYR A 574 1.37 0.93 6.16
C TYR A 574 1.10 0.99 4.66
N SER A 575 -0.07 1.51 4.29
CA SER A 575 -0.48 1.61 2.89
C SER A 575 0.19 2.78 2.17
N GLU A 576 0.60 2.57 0.91
CA GLU A 576 1.01 3.64 0.00
C GLU A 576 -0.18 4.32 -0.73
N GLY A 577 -1.41 3.81 -0.55
CA GLY A 577 -2.64 4.37 -1.14
C GLY A 577 -2.85 4.00 -2.61
N MET A 578 -2.43 2.80 -3.03
CA MET A 578 -2.47 2.37 -4.42
C MET A 578 -3.79 1.72 -4.83
N ARG A 579 -4.55 1.12 -3.91
CA ARG A 579 -5.69 0.25 -4.24
C ARG A 579 -6.89 1.04 -4.75
N ALA A 580 -7.65 0.42 -5.65
CA ALA A 580 -8.82 1.01 -6.28
C ALA A 580 -9.93 1.25 -5.26
N VAL A 581 -10.71 2.31 -5.50
CA VAL A 581 -11.93 2.59 -4.74
C VAL A 581 -12.93 1.45 -4.97
N MET A 582 -13.44 0.88 -3.87
CA MET A 582 -14.55 -0.07 -3.89
C MET A 582 -15.85 0.66 -3.58
N GLU A 583 -16.89 0.36 -4.34
CA GLU A 583 -18.23 0.90 -4.10
C GLU A 583 -19.11 -0.23 -3.58
N GLU A 584 -19.48 -0.22 -2.30
CA GLU A 584 -20.31 -1.28 -1.69
C GLU A 584 -21.68 -1.44 -2.39
N ARG A 585 -22.10 -0.48 -3.21
CA ARG A 585 -23.32 -0.54 -4.05
C ARG A 585 -23.15 -1.27 -5.38
N ARG A 586 -21.91 -1.60 -5.76
CA ARG A 586 -21.55 -2.18 -7.05
C ARG A 586 -20.24 -2.97 -6.92
N LEU A 587 -20.28 -4.03 -6.14
CA LEU A 587 -19.16 -4.94 -5.92
C LEU A 587 -19.21 -6.06 -6.95
N TYR A 588 -18.08 -6.28 -7.64
CA TYR A 588 -17.92 -7.41 -8.53
C TYR A 588 -17.23 -8.54 -7.78
N GLU A 589 -17.92 -9.66 -7.66
CA GLU A 589 -17.39 -10.84 -6.97
C GLU A 589 -16.23 -11.45 -7.76
N SER A 590 -16.29 -11.40 -9.09
CA SER A 590 -15.23 -11.83 -10.00
C SER A 590 -13.90 -11.10 -9.82
N LEU A 591 -13.92 -9.86 -9.33
CA LEU A 591 -12.72 -9.09 -9.01
C LEU A 591 -12.17 -9.44 -7.62
N GLY A 592 -13.03 -9.55 -6.61
CA GLY A 592 -12.57 -9.62 -5.22
C GLY A 592 -11.76 -8.37 -4.84
N VAL A 593 -10.61 -8.55 -4.16
CA VAL A 593 -9.77 -7.43 -3.68
C VAL A 593 -8.40 -7.31 -4.34
N ALA A 594 -7.87 -8.42 -4.86
CA ALA A 594 -6.61 -8.47 -5.61
C ALA A 594 -6.49 -9.79 -6.40
N ASN A 595 -5.65 -9.77 -7.44
CA ASN A 595 -5.19 -10.90 -8.26
C ASN A 595 -6.23 -11.94 -8.68
N HIS A 596 -7.47 -11.51 -8.90
CA HIS A 596 -8.56 -12.36 -9.39
C HIS A 596 -8.85 -13.54 -8.48
N PHE A 597 -8.69 -13.36 -7.17
CA PHE A 597 -9.32 -14.23 -6.19
C PHE A 597 -10.76 -13.76 -6.04
N PRO A 598 -11.72 -14.41 -6.70
CA PRO A 598 -13.08 -13.97 -6.64
C PRO A 598 -13.57 -14.12 -5.20
N ARG A 599 -14.44 -13.20 -4.79
CA ARG A 599 -14.96 -13.17 -3.43
C ARG A 599 -16.46 -13.12 -3.48
N ASP A 600 -17.04 -14.20 -3.01
CA ASP A 600 -18.43 -14.27 -2.55
C ASP A 600 -18.58 -13.28 -1.39
N TRP A 601 -19.01 -12.07 -1.75
CA TRP A 601 -19.12 -10.93 -0.86
C TRP A 601 -20.34 -11.07 0.03
N ASP A 602 -21.43 -11.65 -0.47
CA ASP A 602 -22.69 -11.81 0.26
C ASP A 602 -22.82 -13.12 1.06
N GLY A 603 -21.92 -14.06 0.80
CA GLY A 603 -21.81 -15.34 1.49
C GLY A 603 -22.86 -16.36 1.07
N ASP A 604 -23.44 -16.23 -0.12
CA ASP A 604 -24.48 -17.13 -0.62
C ASP A 604 -23.93 -18.45 -1.21
N GLN A 605 -22.61 -18.59 -1.24
CA GLN A 605 -21.84 -19.74 -1.76
C GLN A 605 -21.83 -19.87 -3.29
N SER A 606 -22.26 -18.83 -3.99
CA SER A 606 -22.07 -18.67 -5.43
C SER A 606 -21.24 -17.42 -5.73
N LEU A 607 -20.91 -17.20 -7.01
CA LEU A 607 -20.36 -15.92 -7.44
C LEU A 607 -21.39 -15.24 -8.32
N ASP A 608 -21.67 -13.97 -8.08
CA ASP A 608 -22.52 -13.20 -8.97
C ASP A 608 -21.73 -12.63 -10.17
N ALA A 609 -22.22 -12.91 -11.37
CA ALA A 609 -21.70 -12.30 -12.60
C ALA A 609 -22.03 -10.79 -12.69
N ASP A 610 -23.19 -10.39 -12.16
CA ASP A 610 -23.61 -9.00 -12.04
C ASP A 610 -23.13 -8.38 -10.71
N PRO A 611 -22.85 -7.07 -10.65
CA PRO A 611 -22.36 -6.47 -9.43
C PRO A 611 -23.45 -6.38 -8.35
N ILE A 612 -23.07 -6.64 -7.11
CA ILE A 612 -23.99 -6.64 -5.96
C ILE A 612 -23.80 -5.46 -5.01
N GLY A 613 -24.82 -5.24 -4.19
CA GLY A 613 -24.83 -4.25 -3.12
C GLY A 613 -24.63 -4.89 -1.74
N TRP A 614 -23.43 -4.81 -1.15
CA TRP A 614 -23.13 -5.47 0.12
C TRP A 614 -22.25 -4.65 1.08
N ASP A 615 -22.61 -4.63 2.37
CA ASP A 615 -21.79 -4.04 3.44
C ASP A 615 -20.72 -5.05 3.86
N VAL A 616 -19.60 -5.05 3.14
CA VAL A 616 -18.47 -5.99 3.34
C VAL A 616 -17.82 -5.88 4.71
N ARG A 617 -18.06 -4.78 5.43
CA ARG A 617 -17.49 -4.52 6.77
C ARG A 617 -18.29 -5.20 7.87
N ASN A 618 -19.60 -5.33 7.69
CA ASN A 618 -20.52 -5.90 8.68
C ASN A 618 -21.18 -7.20 8.22
N ASN A 619 -20.86 -7.66 7.01
CA ASN A 619 -21.42 -8.84 6.36
C ASN A 619 -22.95 -8.88 6.37
N LYS A 620 -23.60 -7.89 5.73
CA LYS A 620 -25.06 -7.82 5.65
C LYS A 620 -25.55 -7.04 4.43
N ALA A 621 -26.68 -7.44 3.88
CA ALA A 621 -27.49 -6.61 2.98
C ALA A 621 -28.01 -5.39 3.75
N ASN A 622 -27.44 -4.20 3.53
CA ASN A 622 -27.97 -2.96 4.08
C ASN A 622 -27.76 -1.79 3.15
N GLU A 623 -28.66 -1.67 2.16
CA GLU A 623 -28.64 -0.65 1.11
C GLU A 623 -28.51 0.79 1.66
N ASN A 624 -29.09 1.08 2.83
CA ASN A 624 -29.04 2.39 3.47
C ASN A 624 -27.70 2.71 4.16
N LYS A 625 -26.75 1.77 4.17
CA LYS A 625 -25.44 1.90 4.85
C LYS A 625 -24.24 1.62 3.94
N LEU A 626 -24.47 1.32 2.67
CA LEU A 626 -23.41 1.10 1.69
C LEU A 626 -22.54 2.36 1.54
N LYS A 627 -21.23 2.17 1.49
CA LYS A 627 -20.21 3.21 1.45
C LYS A 627 -19.30 3.04 0.23
N THR A 628 -18.61 4.12 -0.07
CA THR A 628 -17.44 4.09 -0.93
C THR A 628 -16.23 3.91 -0.02
N LEU A 629 -15.46 2.85 -0.27
CA LEU A 629 -14.26 2.51 0.49
C LEU A 629 -13.06 2.88 -0.36
N ALA A 630 -12.21 3.78 0.14
CA ALA A 630 -10.97 4.18 -0.53
C ALA A 630 -9.77 3.67 0.26
N ASP A 631 -8.69 3.33 -0.45
CA ASP A 631 -7.37 3.20 0.17
C ASP A 631 -6.89 4.56 0.69
N PHE A 632 -5.83 4.57 1.50
CA PHE A 632 -5.25 5.78 2.05
C PHE A 632 -3.73 5.66 2.11
N ALA A 633 -3.02 6.68 1.63
CA ALA A 633 -1.57 6.71 1.60
C ALA A 633 -1.01 7.10 2.99
N ASP A 634 -1.03 6.17 3.93
CA ASP A 634 -0.57 6.38 5.30
C ASP A 634 0.84 6.95 5.37
N TRP A 635 1.77 6.37 4.58
CA TRP A 635 3.15 6.85 4.55
C TRP A 635 3.21 8.32 4.16
N ALA A 636 2.48 8.74 3.13
CA ALA A 636 2.43 10.15 2.71
C ALA A 636 1.66 11.08 3.67
N ASN A 637 1.07 10.56 4.74
CA ASN A 637 0.19 11.32 5.66
C ASN A 637 0.59 11.17 7.13
N LEU A 638 1.81 10.71 7.41
CA LEU A 638 2.35 10.70 8.78
C LEU A 638 2.42 12.13 9.35
N GLN A 639 2.08 12.25 10.62
CA GLN A 639 2.14 13.50 11.39
C GLN A 639 3.18 13.38 12.48
N PHE A 640 4.24 14.17 12.37
CA PHE A 640 5.37 14.10 13.30
C PHE A 640 5.23 15.09 14.46
N GLN A 641 4.11 15.05 15.16
CA GLN A 641 3.89 15.98 16.27
C GLN A 641 4.85 15.70 17.42
N VAL A 642 5.54 16.75 17.87
CA VAL A 642 6.28 16.81 19.13
C VAL A 642 5.62 17.83 20.05
N ASN A 643 5.75 17.65 21.36
CA ASN A 643 5.24 18.64 22.32
C ASN A 643 6.26 19.79 22.38
N ARG A 644 5.99 20.86 21.62
CA ARG A 644 6.72 22.14 21.69
C ARG A 644 6.16 23.06 22.77
#